data_AF-A0A8C3B8Y5-F1
#
_entry.id   AF-A0A8C3B8Y5-F1
#
_cell.length_a   1.000
_cell.length_b   1.000
_cell.length_c   1.000
_cell.angle_alpha   90.00
_cell.angle_beta   90.00
_cell.angle_gamma   90.00
#
_symmetry.space_group_name_H-M   'P 1'
#
loop_
_entity.id
_entity.type
_entity.pdbx_description
1 polymer ?
#
loop_
_entity_poly.entity_id
_entity_poly.type
_entity_poly.pdbx_seq_one_letter_code
_entity_poly.pdbx_strand_id
1 'polypeptide(L)'
;MLLCVNSIADTENMATVNVTKKEVTRDLDHCDIPYYVSEFVEREVGNDYDSLRNLGSLIDKLSENKKQLEEQVLTVSSEVPKRIQKALKNAEDSKKSLNRLLEEEALLSDSIDSHLLKAEPWMEELGVLISQVEEIERHLSYLKWISRIEELSDNIQQYLMTNNVPEAASTLAFMAELDIKLQESSCSHLLAFVRSTVKFWHKILKDKLSSDFEEVLTQLRWPFVGPPQSQAFGLAAPANAPDIYNNLETLFCQLLKLQTSDELLTKPKQLPEKYSLPPSPPIILPIQIMLNPLQKRFKYHFTGNKPTNVLNKLEFSRALVMLILEKLAADIPFLLYDDALFCHLVDEVLQFERELYSVHGYLSTLPSCMHILSEESCFQRWLTVEKKFALQKMDSMLSSEAAWISQYKDITDIDEMKVPDCAETFMTLLLVITDRYKNLPTASRKLQFLGLQKELVDDFRIRLTQVMKEESRASLGFRYCAILNAVNYIATVLADWADNVFFLQLQQAELEVCAESSSVSQLQLGQLASMESSVFDEMINLLERLKQDMLSRQVHHVFKEVTDAAKLYKKERWLSLPSQAEQAVMSLSSTACPMLLTLRDRLLQLEQQLCHSLFKIFWQMLAEKVDTFIYQEIIMANHFNEGGAAQLQFDMSRNLFPLFSHYCKRPENYFKHIKEACIILNLNVGSALLLKDVLQSASENEASLKPNQPSATAALNELGVYKLAQRDVEILLNLRAIWPNTGK
;
A
#
# COMPACT_ATOMS: atom_id res chain seq x y z
N MET A 1 -41.43 -12.21 -0.31
CA MET A 1 -40.76 -13.42 -0.81
C MET A 1 -41.01 -13.50 -2.30
N LEU A 2 -40.16 -12.80 -3.07
CA LEU A 2 -38.92 -13.34 -3.67
C LEU A 2 -39.22 -13.99 -5.03
N LEU A 3 -39.57 -13.10 -5.98
CA LEU A 3 -39.23 -13.26 -7.38
C LEU A 3 -37.72 -13.12 -7.50
N CYS A 4 -37.01 -14.26 -7.51
CA CYS A 4 -35.63 -14.36 -7.94
C CYS A 4 -35.52 -15.60 -8.82
N VAL A 5 -35.59 -15.42 -10.14
CA VAL A 5 -34.88 -16.30 -11.07
C VAL A 5 -34.08 -15.37 -11.97
N ASN A 6 -32.78 -15.32 -11.69
CA ASN A 6 -31.79 -14.71 -12.54
C ASN A 6 -31.71 -15.49 -13.86
N SER A 7 -31.81 -14.72 -14.94
CA SER A 7 -30.97 -14.76 -16.13
C SER A 7 -29.82 -15.77 -16.12
N ILE A 8 -29.67 -16.52 -17.21
CA ILE A 8 -28.45 -16.47 -18.04
C ILE A 8 -28.87 -16.74 -19.48
N ALA A 9 -28.56 -15.76 -20.33
CA ALA A 9 -28.66 -15.80 -21.77
C ALA A 9 -27.39 -16.42 -22.39
N ASP A 10 -27.59 -16.98 -23.59
CA ASP A 10 -26.68 -16.99 -24.73
C ASP A 10 -25.36 -17.76 -24.62
N THR A 11 -25.22 -18.86 -25.38
CA THR A 11 -24.80 -18.79 -26.80
C THR A 11 -24.55 -20.18 -27.38
N GLU A 12 -25.01 -20.35 -28.61
CA GLU A 12 -24.67 -21.44 -29.52
C GLU A 12 -23.19 -21.36 -29.97
N ASN A 13 -22.48 -22.50 -29.99
CA ASN A 13 -21.94 -23.01 -31.25
C ASN A 13 -21.29 -24.41 -31.17
N MET A 14 -21.69 -25.20 -32.16
CA MET A 14 -21.15 -26.41 -32.80
C MET A 14 -19.82 -27.06 -32.36
N ALA A 15 -19.89 -28.39 -32.40
CA ALA A 15 -18.96 -29.34 -33.06
C ALA A 15 -18.10 -30.28 -32.19
N THR A 16 -18.33 -31.57 -32.47
CA THR A 16 -17.36 -32.69 -32.52
C THR A 16 -16.68 -33.15 -31.22
N VAL A 17 -17.14 -34.29 -30.73
CA VAL A 17 -16.38 -35.16 -29.82
C VAL A 17 -15.69 -36.24 -30.65
N ASN A 18 -14.37 -36.07 -30.84
CA ASN A 18 -13.44 -37.16 -31.08
C ASN A 18 -12.97 -37.65 -29.71
N VAL A 19 -13.27 -38.90 -29.36
CA VAL A 19 -12.54 -39.63 -28.31
C VAL A 19 -11.65 -40.64 -28.99
N THR A 20 -10.34 -40.54 -28.80
CA THR A 20 -9.46 -41.72 -28.67
C THR A 20 -8.07 -41.27 -28.19
N LYS A 21 -7.72 -41.64 -26.96
CA LYS A 21 -6.33 -41.92 -26.59
C LYS A 21 -6.12 -43.42 -26.78
N LYS A 22 -5.35 -43.74 -27.82
CA LYS A 22 -4.33 -44.79 -27.92
C LYS A 22 -4.60 -46.13 -27.21
N GLU A 23 -4.75 -47.17 -28.02
CA GLU A 23 -3.78 -48.25 -28.05
C GLU A 23 -3.66 -48.78 -29.49
N VAL A 24 -2.43 -48.80 -30.00
CA VAL A 24 -2.06 -49.37 -31.30
C VAL A 24 -1.64 -50.81 -31.03
N THR A 25 -2.13 -51.78 -31.80
CA THR A 25 -1.25 -52.69 -32.57
C THR A 25 -2.02 -53.71 -33.44
N ARG A 26 -1.67 -53.67 -34.74
CA ARG A 26 -1.70 -54.70 -35.79
C ARG A 26 -3.02 -54.93 -36.56
N ASP A 27 -2.98 -54.45 -37.81
CA ASP A 27 -3.93 -54.62 -38.92
C ASP A 27 -4.31 -56.08 -39.20
N LEU A 28 -5.62 -56.33 -39.37
CA LEU A 28 -6.24 -57.62 -39.70
C LEU A 28 -6.87 -57.66 -41.11
N ASP A 29 -6.73 -56.59 -41.90
CA ASP A 29 -7.36 -56.49 -43.23
C ASP A 29 -6.46 -56.97 -44.40
N HIS A 30 -5.27 -57.49 -44.11
CA HIS A 30 -4.53 -58.36 -45.03
C HIS A 30 -4.49 -59.79 -44.49
N CYS A 31 -5.64 -60.45 -44.57
CA CYS A 31 -5.69 -61.91 -44.50
C CYS A 31 -5.17 -62.44 -45.85
N ASP A 32 -3.85 -62.51 -45.99
CA ASP A 32 -3.23 -63.39 -46.97
C ASP A 32 -3.59 -64.82 -46.54
N ILE A 33 -4.77 -65.28 -46.95
CA ILE A 33 -5.25 -66.65 -46.79
C ILE A 33 -4.14 -67.66 -47.21
N PRO A 34 -3.33 -67.41 -48.26
CA PRO A 34 -2.19 -68.27 -48.56
C PRO A 34 -1.15 -68.33 -47.42
N TYR A 35 -0.90 -67.21 -46.72
CA TYR A 35 0.03 -67.12 -45.59
C TYR A 35 -0.51 -67.89 -44.38
N TYR A 36 -1.80 -67.74 -44.07
CA TYR A 36 -2.43 -68.44 -42.94
C TYR A 36 -2.49 -69.96 -43.17
N VAL A 37 -2.77 -70.38 -44.41
CA VAL A 37 -2.76 -71.80 -44.78
C VAL A 37 -1.32 -72.34 -44.79
N SER A 38 -0.36 -71.57 -45.29
CA SER A 38 1.07 -71.94 -45.26
C SER A 38 1.57 -72.11 -43.83
N GLU A 39 1.33 -71.14 -42.95
CA GLU A 39 1.72 -71.19 -41.54
C GLU A 39 1.06 -72.37 -40.82
N PHE A 40 -0.22 -72.64 -41.11
CA PHE A 40 -0.95 -73.76 -40.54
C PHE A 40 -0.40 -75.11 -40.99
N VAL A 41 -0.03 -75.27 -42.27
CA VAL A 41 0.60 -76.50 -42.78
C VAL A 41 2.00 -76.68 -42.20
N GLU A 42 2.81 -75.61 -42.12
CA GLU A 42 4.16 -75.66 -41.57
C GLU A 42 4.16 -76.00 -40.07
N ARG A 43 3.18 -75.48 -39.32
CA ARG A 43 3.03 -75.71 -37.88
C ARG A 43 2.52 -77.10 -37.55
N GLU A 44 1.58 -77.63 -38.33
CA GLU A 44 0.91 -78.90 -38.00
C GLU A 44 1.52 -80.12 -38.69
N VAL A 45 2.23 -79.96 -39.83
CA VAL A 45 2.79 -81.07 -40.61
C VAL A 45 4.33 -81.16 -40.52
N GLY A 46 5.04 -80.05 -40.31
CA GLY A 46 6.50 -80.03 -40.09
C GLY A 46 7.38 -80.64 -41.19
N ASN A 47 8.71 -80.53 -41.07
CA ASN A 47 9.69 -81.03 -42.06
C ASN A 47 10.17 -82.48 -41.78
N ASP A 48 9.51 -83.20 -40.88
CA ASP A 48 9.91 -84.54 -40.43
C ASP A 48 8.87 -85.59 -40.83
N TYR A 49 9.31 -86.73 -41.37
CA TYR A 49 8.44 -87.70 -42.06
C TYR A 49 7.40 -88.36 -41.15
N ASP A 50 7.63 -88.38 -39.83
CA ASP A 50 6.72 -89.00 -38.85
C ASP A 50 5.45 -88.16 -38.58
N SER A 51 5.46 -86.86 -38.91
CA SER A 51 4.36 -85.92 -38.68
C SER A 51 3.18 -86.05 -39.68
N LEU A 52 3.40 -86.75 -40.79
CA LEU A 52 2.37 -87.03 -41.81
C LEU A 52 1.21 -87.92 -41.30
N ARG A 53 1.39 -88.64 -40.18
CA ARG A 53 0.31 -89.43 -39.58
C ARG A 53 -0.83 -88.58 -39.01
N ASN A 54 -0.59 -87.31 -38.69
CA ASN A 54 -1.59 -86.42 -38.10
C ASN A 54 -2.55 -85.79 -39.13
N LEU A 55 -2.21 -85.83 -40.42
CA LEU A 55 -2.97 -85.18 -41.50
C LEU A 55 -4.40 -85.73 -41.66
N GLY A 56 -4.59 -87.05 -41.46
CA GLY A 56 -5.91 -87.68 -41.55
C GLY A 56 -6.91 -87.13 -40.53
N SER A 57 -6.47 -86.94 -39.28
CA SER A 57 -7.33 -86.41 -38.22
C SER A 57 -7.75 -84.95 -38.44
N LEU A 58 -6.92 -84.19 -39.16
CA LEU A 58 -7.13 -82.78 -39.41
C LEU A 58 -8.17 -82.55 -40.53
N ILE A 59 -8.16 -83.40 -41.55
CA ILE A 59 -9.12 -83.35 -42.66
C ILE A 59 -10.54 -83.67 -42.16
N ASP A 60 -10.68 -84.67 -41.30
CA ASP A 60 -11.98 -85.04 -40.73
C ASP A 60 -12.59 -83.87 -39.94
N LYS A 61 -11.77 -83.20 -39.10
CA LYS A 61 -12.19 -82.00 -38.36
C LYS A 61 -12.65 -80.86 -39.26
N LEU A 62 -11.94 -80.60 -40.34
CA LEU A 62 -12.29 -79.50 -41.26
C LEU A 62 -13.57 -79.79 -42.05
N SER A 63 -13.80 -81.05 -42.43
CA SER A 63 -15.03 -81.46 -43.10
C SER A 63 -16.26 -81.31 -42.21
N GLU A 64 -16.15 -81.65 -40.92
CA GLU A 64 -17.27 -81.56 -39.97
C GLU A 64 -17.67 -80.11 -39.70
N ASN A 65 -16.68 -79.22 -39.56
CA ASN A 65 -16.93 -77.78 -39.40
C ASN A 65 -17.65 -77.17 -40.61
N LYS A 66 -17.29 -77.56 -41.83
CA LYS A 66 -17.97 -77.07 -43.04
C LYS A 66 -19.46 -77.44 -43.04
N LYS A 67 -19.78 -78.68 -42.66
CA LYS A 67 -21.15 -79.20 -42.67
C LYS A 67 -22.04 -78.47 -41.66
N GLN A 68 -21.54 -78.16 -40.47
CA GLN A 68 -22.26 -77.39 -39.46
C GLN A 68 -22.62 -75.97 -39.92
N LEU A 69 -21.71 -75.29 -40.62
CA LEU A 69 -21.94 -73.94 -41.10
C LEU A 69 -23.04 -73.88 -42.18
N GLU A 70 -23.06 -74.84 -43.10
CA GLU A 70 -24.11 -74.91 -44.14
C GLU A 70 -25.51 -75.14 -43.53
N GLU A 71 -25.61 -75.94 -42.46
CA GLU A 71 -26.88 -76.25 -41.79
C GLU A 71 -27.46 -75.04 -41.03
N GLN A 72 -26.59 -74.20 -40.43
CA GLN A 72 -27.01 -72.98 -39.71
C GLN A 72 -27.55 -71.89 -40.63
N VAL A 73 -27.01 -71.75 -41.85
CA VAL A 73 -27.48 -70.73 -42.80
C VAL A 73 -28.90 -71.04 -43.30
N LEU A 74 -29.20 -72.32 -43.51
CA LEU A 74 -30.51 -72.75 -44.02
C LEU A 74 -31.65 -72.53 -43.00
N THR A 75 -31.37 -72.69 -41.71
CA THR A 75 -32.36 -72.47 -40.63
C THR A 75 -32.69 -70.98 -40.48
N VAL A 76 -31.68 -70.11 -40.50
CA VAL A 76 -31.85 -68.66 -40.34
C VAL A 76 -32.65 -68.04 -41.50
N SER A 77 -32.51 -68.58 -42.72
CA SER A 77 -33.24 -68.10 -43.90
C SER A 77 -34.77 -68.27 -43.82
N SER A 78 -35.29 -69.22 -43.02
CA SER A 78 -36.72 -69.58 -43.03
C SER A 78 -37.56 -69.02 -41.87
N GLU A 79 -36.94 -68.73 -40.71
CA GLU A 79 -37.67 -68.27 -39.50
C GLU A 79 -37.89 -66.75 -39.43
N VAL A 80 -36.95 -65.95 -39.94
CA VAL A 80 -36.95 -64.49 -39.77
C VAL A 80 -38.19 -63.79 -40.40
N PRO A 81 -38.65 -64.14 -41.62
CA PRO A 81 -39.80 -63.46 -42.24
C PRO A 81 -41.12 -63.65 -41.46
N LYS A 82 -41.34 -64.84 -40.88
CA LYS A 82 -42.57 -65.14 -40.12
C LYS A 82 -42.65 -64.36 -38.81
N ARG A 83 -41.51 -64.15 -38.14
CA ARG A 83 -41.43 -63.34 -36.91
C ARG A 83 -41.73 -61.88 -37.18
N ILE A 84 -41.23 -61.32 -38.30
CA ILE A 84 -41.50 -59.93 -38.68
C ILE A 84 -42.99 -59.72 -38.97
N GLN A 85 -43.65 -60.64 -39.69
CA GLN A 85 -45.07 -60.50 -40.00
C GLN A 85 -45.96 -60.57 -38.74
N LYS A 86 -45.61 -61.42 -37.77
CA LYS A 86 -46.31 -61.46 -36.47
C LYS A 86 -46.10 -60.18 -35.68
N ALA A 87 -44.89 -59.63 -35.68
CA ALA A 87 -44.59 -58.35 -35.02
C ALA A 87 -45.37 -57.18 -35.66
N LEU A 88 -45.50 -57.17 -36.99
CA LEU A 88 -46.25 -56.12 -37.69
C LEU A 88 -47.74 -56.14 -37.33
N LYS A 89 -48.35 -57.34 -37.28
CA LYS A 89 -49.76 -57.48 -36.89
C LYS A 89 -50.00 -57.04 -35.44
N ASN A 90 -49.11 -57.41 -34.52
CA ASN A 90 -49.18 -56.94 -33.13
C ASN A 90 -49.05 -55.42 -33.02
N ALA A 91 -48.22 -54.79 -33.86
CA ALA A 91 -48.08 -53.34 -33.90
C ALA A 91 -49.37 -52.66 -34.41
N GLU A 92 -50.03 -53.21 -35.42
CA GLU A 92 -51.32 -52.71 -35.91
C GLU A 92 -52.44 -52.83 -34.87
N ASP A 93 -52.52 -53.96 -34.15
CA ASP A 93 -53.51 -54.15 -33.08
C ASP A 93 -53.25 -53.19 -31.91
N SER A 94 -51.98 -52.95 -31.57
CA SER A 94 -51.59 -51.96 -30.56
C SER A 94 -51.98 -50.54 -30.97
N LYS A 95 -51.79 -50.17 -32.24
CA LYS A 95 -52.20 -48.87 -32.78
C LYS A 95 -53.72 -48.66 -32.67
N LYS A 96 -54.52 -49.68 -32.94
CA LYS A 96 -55.98 -49.61 -32.77
C LYS A 96 -56.38 -49.39 -31.31
N SER A 97 -55.76 -50.10 -30.37
CA SER A 97 -56.02 -49.87 -28.94
C SER A 97 -55.60 -48.46 -28.49
N LEU A 98 -54.48 -47.95 -29.01
CA LEU A 98 -54.00 -46.62 -28.67
C LEU A 98 -54.93 -45.52 -29.19
N ASN A 99 -55.46 -45.68 -30.41
CA ASN A 99 -56.47 -44.77 -30.95
C ASN A 99 -57.76 -44.79 -30.12
N ARG A 100 -58.19 -45.96 -29.63
CA ARG A 100 -59.36 -46.05 -28.73
C ARG A 100 -59.11 -45.33 -27.40
N LEU A 101 -57.91 -45.47 -26.83
CA LEU A 101 -57.55 -44.76 -25.60
C LEU A 101 -57.49 -43.25 -25.79
N LEU A 102 -57.01 -42.78 -26.95
CA LEU A 102 -57.03 -41.35 -27.30
C LEU A 102 -58.45 -40.80 -27.43
N GLU A 103 -59.40 -41.57 -27.97
CA GLU A 103 -60.82 -41.18 -27.99
C GLU A 103 -61.42 -41.15 -26.58
N GLU A 104 -61.10 -42.13 -25.73
CA GLU A 104 -61.53 -42.15 -24.32
C GLU A 104 -60.94 -40.97 -23.53
N GLU A 105 -59.68 -40.62 -23.78
CA GLU A 105 -59.02 -39.43 -23.20
C GLU A 105 -59.71 -38.14 -23.63
N ALA A 106 -60.02 -37.99 -24.92
CA ALA A 106 -60.71 -36.81 -25.43
C ALA A 106 -62.09 -36.64 -24.78
N LEU A 107 -62.87 -37.72 -24.68
CA LEU A 107 -64.17 -37.70 -24.00
C LEU A 107 -64.06 -37.37 -22.50
N LEU A 108 -63.02 -37.86 -21.84
CA LEU A 108 -62.77 -37.55 -20.43
C LEU A 108 -62.36 -36.08 -20.26
N SER A 109 -61.53 -35.55 -21.16
CA SER A 109 -61.15 -34.14 -21.19
C SER A 109 -62.38 -33.24 -21.35
N ASP A 110 -63.24 -33.54 -22.32
CA ASP A 110 -64.50 -32.80 -22.54
C ASP A 110 -65.40 -32.86 -21.30
N SER A 111 -65.45 -34.01 -20.61
CA SER A 111 -66.21 -34.16 -19.36
C SER A 111 -65.61 -33.32 -18.23
N ILE A 112 -64.29 -33.30 -18.08
CA ILE A 112 -63.59 -32.48 -17.07
C ILE A 112 -63.82 -31.00 -17.34
N ASP A 113 -63.68 -30.56 -18.59
CA ASP A 113 -63.91 -29.18 -18.99
C ASP A 113 -65.35 -28.76 -18.72
N SER A 114 -66.32 -29.65 -18.98
CA SER A 114 -67.72 -29.40 -18.61
C SER A 114 -67.92 -29.27 -17.09
N HIS A 115 -67.24 -30.08 -16.29
CA HIS A 115 -67.30 -29.97 -14.83
C HIS A 115 -66.63 -28.70 -14.31
N LEU A 116 -65.52 -28.28 -14.89
CA LEU A 116 -64.83 -27.03 -14.57
C LEU A 116 -65.71 -25.82 -14.90
N LEU A 117 -66.32 -25.78 -16.10
CA LEU A 117 -67.27 -24.75 -16.50
C LEU A 117 -68.49 -24.66 -15.58
N LYS A 118 -68.99 -25.79 -15.07
CA LYS A 118 -70.08 -25.80 -14.08
C LYS A 118 -69.63 -25.36 -12.69
N ALA A 119 -68.35 -25.54 -12.37
CA ALA A 119 -67.79 -25.19 -11.07
C ALA A 119 -67.31 -23.74 -10.98
N GLU A 120 -66.96 -23.14 -12.12
CA GLU A 120 -66.48 -21.76 -12.26
C GLU A 120 -67.38 -20.72 -11.54
N PRO A 121 -68.73 -20.74 -11.69
CA PRO A 121 -69.57 -19.69 -11.10
C PRO A 121 -69.58 -19.70 -9.57
N TRP A 122 -69.64 -20.87 -8.94
CA TRP A 122 -69.62 -20.95 -7.47
C TRP A 122 -68.21 -20.76 -6.90
N MET A 123 -67.15 -21.09 -7.67
CA MET A 123 -65.77 -20.78 -7.32
C MET A 123 -65.51 -19.27 -7.34
N GLU A 124 -66.06 -18.55 -8.32
CA GLU A 124 -66.05 -17.09 -8.34
C GLU A 124 -66.83 -16.51 -7.14
N GLU A 125 -68.04 -17.00 -6.86
CA GLU A 125 -68.82 -16.58 -5.68
C GLU A 125 -68.08 -16.84 -4.36
N LEU A 126 -67.43 -18.01 -4.22
CA LEU A 126 -66.62 -18.33 -3.06
C LEU A 126 -65.39 -17.43 -2.97
N GLY A 127 -64.73 -17.12 -4.09
CA GLY A 127 -63.62 -16.18 -4.16
C GLY A 127 -64.01 -14.77 -3.70
N VAL A 128 -65.22 -14.31 -4.08
CA VAL A 128 -65.80 -13.04 -3.60
C VAL A 128 -66.03 -13.10 -2.08
N LEU A 129 -66.61 -14.19 -1.56
CA LEU A 129 -66.84 -14.35 -0.12
C LEU A 129 -65.53 -14.39 0.68
N ILE A 130 -64.50 -15.11 0.19
CA ILE A 130 -63.18 -15.14 0.82
C ILE A 130 -62.58 -13.73 0.85
N SER A 131 -62.66 -12.99 -0.26
CA SER A 131 -62.18 -11.61 -0.34
C SER A 131 -62.92 -10.70 0.66
N GLN A 132 -64.23 -10.89 0.86
CA GLN A 132 -65.01 -10.17 1.87
C GLN A 132 -64.57 -10.52 3.29
N VAL A 133 -64.28 -11.78 3.58
CA VAL A 133 -63.76 -12.20 4.90
C VAL A 133 -62.39 -11.58 5.16
N GLU A 134 -61.47 -11.65 4.21
CA GLU A 134 -60.15 -11.01 4.30
C GLU A 134 -60.25 -9.49 4.51
N GLU A 135 -61.20 -8.84 3.83
CA GLU A 135 -61.47 -7.42 4.03
C GLU A 135 -61.98 -7.12 5.44
N ILE A 136 -62.91 -7.92 5.98
CA ILE A 136 -63.41 -7.76 7.35
C ILE A 136 -62.30 -7.99 8.37
N GLU A 137 -61.45 -9.01 8.17
CA GLU A 137 -60.32 -9.30 9.05
C GLU A 137 -59.30 -8.15 9.09
N ARG A 138 -59.05 -7.51 7.95
CA ARG A 138 -58.24 -6.29 7.87
C ARG A 138 -58.86 -5.13 8.66
N HIS A 139 -60.16 -4.87 8.48
CA HIS A 139 -60.87 -3.81 9.22
C HIS A 139 -60.86 -4.08 10.73
N LEU A 140 -61.12 -5.33 11.14
CA LEU A 140 -61.07 -5.73 12.55
C LEU A 140 -59.67 -5.54 13.14
N SER A 141 -58.62 -5.90 12.41
CA SER A 141 -57.24 -5.72 12.84
C SER A 141 -56.89 -4.24 13.01
N TYR A 142 -57.34 -3.39 12.08
CA TYR A 142 -57.17 -1.94 12.17
C TYR A 142 -57.86 -1.35 13.42
N LEU A 143 -59.10 -1.75 13.70
CA LEU A 143 -59.84 -1.32 14.89
C LEU A 143 -59.21 -1.80 16.19
N LYS A 144 -58.68 -3.03 16.22
CA LYS A 144 -57.94 -3.56 17.38
C LYS A 144 -56.72 -2.71 17.72
N TRP A 145 -55.99 -2.23 16.72
CA TRP A 145 -54.86 -1.32 16.94
C TRP A 145 -55.30 0.03 17.51
N ILE A 146 -56.37 0.63 16.99
CA ILE A 146 -56.94 1.87 17.55
C ILE A 146 -57.31 1.68 19.01
N SER A 147 -58.09 0.64 19.32
CA SER A 147 -58.52 0.35 20.69
C SER A 147 -57.34 0.15 21.63
N ARG A 148 -56.26 -0.50 21.17
CA ARG A 148 -55.04 -0.68 21.96
C ARG A 148 -54.31 0.63 22.24
N ILE A 149 -54.25 1.54 21.27
CA ILE A 149 -53.60 2.86 21.44
C ILE A 149 -54.41 3.72 22.40
N GLU A 150 -55.74 3.71 22.29
CA GLU A 150 -56.65 4.41 23.21
C GLU A 150 -56.52 3.86 24.64
N GLU A 151 -56.48 2.53 24.82
CA GLU A 151 -56.27 1.91 26.13
C GLU A 151 -54.93 2.34 26.76
N LEU A 152 -53.85 2.40 25.98
CA LEU A 152 -52.55 2.89 26.45
C LEU A 152 -52.61 4.38 26.84
N SER A 153 -53.33 5.19 26.05
CA SER A 153 -53.55 6.60 26.34
C SER A 153 -54.32 6.81 27.64
N ASP A 154 -55.40 6.05 27.86
CA ASP A 154 -56.21 6.09 29.08
C ASP A 154 -55.40 5.66 30.31
N ASN A 155 -54.57 4.63 30.17
CA ASN A 155 -53.65 4.19 31.22
C ASN A 155 -52.65 5.29 31.60
N ILE A 156 -52.04 5.98 30.61
CA ILE A 156 -51.14 7.12 30.86
C ILE A 156 -51.88 8.23 31.63
N GLN A 157 -53.11 8.55 31.22
CA GLN A 157 -53.93 9.55 31.90
C GLN A 157 -54.20 9.15 33.36
N GLN A 158 -54.60 7.91 33.61
CA GLN A 158 -54.89 7.40 34.96
C GLN A 158 -53.65 7.42 35.86
N TYR A 159 -52.48 7.02 35.33
CA TYR A 159 -51.22 7.08 36.07
C TYR A 159 -50.84 8.53 36.42
N LEU A 160 -51.08 9.48 35.51
CA LEU A 160 -50.86 10.91 35.80
C LEU A 160 -51.80 11.45 36.86
N MET A 161 -53.08 11.05 36.87
CA MET A 161 -54.05 11.45 37.90
C MET A 161 -53.71 10.90 39.30
N THR A 162 -53.09 9.73 39.36
CA THR A 162 -52.62 9.09 40.61
C THR A 162 -51.19 9.47 41.00
N ASN A 163 -50.58 10.40 40.25
CA ASN A 163 -49.19 10.84 40.38
C ASN A 163 -48.13 9.72 40.26
N ASN A 164 -48.47 8.62 39.58
CA ASN A 164 -47.56 7.53 39.28
C ASN A 164 -46.78 7.76 37.97
N VAL A 165 -45.86 8.73 38.01
CA VAL A 165 -45.09 9.17 36.83
C VAL A 165 -44.16 8.08 36.23
N PRO A 166 -43.48 7.20 37.00
CA PRO A 166 -42.62 6.18 36.40
C PRO A 166 -43.37 5.20 35.49
N GLU A 167 -44.60 4.83 35.86
CA GLU A 167 -45.46 3.90 35.13
C GLU A 167 -46.06 4.57 33.89
N ALA A 168 -46.41 5.86 34.00
CA ALA A 168 -46.79 6.68 32.86
C ALA A 168 -45.66 6.76 31.82
N ALA A 169 -44.42 7.00 32.26
CA ALA A 169 -43.24 7.03 31.38
C ALA A 169 -42.95 5.68 30.73
N SER A 170 -43.06 4.57 31.48
CA SER A 170 -42.93 3.21 30.92
C SER A 170 -44.02 2.88 29.91
N THR A 171 -45.26 3.29 30.15
CA THR A 171 -46.38 3.07 29.21
C THR A 171 -46.20 3.87 27.92
N LEU A 172 -45.72 5.12 28.01
CA LEU A 172 -45.37 5.92 26.85
C LEU A 172 -44.21 5.32 26.05
N ALA A 173 -43.17 4.80 26.73
CA ALA A 173 -42.06 4.11 26.05
C ALA A 173 -42.56 2.91 25.24
N PHE A 174 -43.45 2.10 25.82
CA PHE A 174 -44.10 1.00 25.10
C PHE A 174 -44.92 1.48 23.89
N MET A 175 -45.67 2.58 24.03
CA MET A 175 -46.43 3.16 22.92
C MET A 175 -45.51 3.70 21.80
N ALA A 176 -44.33 4.24 22.14
CA ALA A 176 -43.31 4.64 21.18
C ALA A 176 -42.70 3.42 20.45
N GLU A 177 -42.48 2.30 21.14
CA GLU A 177 -42.07 1.04 20.49
C GLU A 177 -43.13 0.51 19.52
N LEU A 178 -44.41 0.67 19.85
CA LEU A 178 -45.51 0.32 18.94
C LEU A 178 -45.51 1.20 17.69
N ASP A 179 -45.28 2.51 17.83
CA ASP A 179 -45.12 3.42 16.68
C ASP A 179 -44.00 2.96 15.74
N ILE A 180 -42.86 2.53 16.29
CA ILE A 180 -41.72 1.99 15.53
C ILE A 180 -42.11 0.71 14.79
N LYS A 181 -42.73 -0.26 15.50
CA LYS A 181 -43.16 -1.54 14.91
C LYS A 181 -44.20 -1.36 13.81
N LEU A 182 -45.05 -0.35 13.92
CA LEU A 182 -46.08 -0.09 12.92
C LEU A 182 -45.56 0.63 11.67
N GLN A 183 -44.36 1.23 11.67
CA GLN A 183 -43.84 2.01 10.52
C GLN A 183 -43.81 1.22 9.19
N GLU A 184 -43.71 -0.11 9.22
CA GLU A 184 -43.73 -0.96 8.02
C GLU A 184 -45.14 -1.08 7.39
N SER A 185 -46.18 -0.60 8.08
CA SER A 185 -47.56 -0.65 7.62
C SER A 185 -47.85 0.41 6.55
N SER A 186 -48.67 0.07 5.56
CA SER A 186 -49.21 1.01 4.57
C SER A 186 -50.32 1.92 5.12
N CYS A 187 -50.77 1.71 6.36
CA CYS A 187 -51.86 2.45 7.00
C CYS A 187 -51.44 3.84 7.52
N SER A 188 -51.31 4.83 6.62
CA SER A 188 -50.85 6.19 6.96
C SER A 188 -51.65 6.89 8.07
N HIS A 189 -52.98 6.73 8.12
CA HIS A 189 -53.83 7.35 9.14
C HIS A 189 -53.63 6.76 10.54
N LEU A 190 -53.42 5.43 10.63
CA LEU A 190 -53.12 4.77 11.90
C LEU A 190 -51.75 5.23 12.42
N LEU A 191 -50.76 5.30 11.53
CA LEU A 191 -49.43 5.81 11.88
C LEU A 191 -49.49 7.27 12.35
N ALA A 192 -50.25 8.12 11.66
CA ALA A 192 -50.46 9.50 12.08
C ALA A 192 -51.15 9.58 13.46
N PHE A 193 -52.12 8.72 13.74
CA PHE A 193 -52.82 8.66 15.02
C PHE A 193 -51.90 8.23 16.16
N VAL A 194 -51.14 7.14 16.00
CA VAL A 194 -50.14 6.68 16.99
C VAL A 194 -49.12 7.79 17.25
N ARG A 195 -48.51 8.33 16.19
CA ARG A 195 -47.49 9.38 16.28
C ARG A 195 -48.02 10.63 17.00
N SER A 196 -49.26 11.04 16.71
CA SER A 196 -49.90 12.19 17.36
C SER A 196 -50.17 11.93 18.85
N THR A 197 -50.57 10.71 19.19
CA THR A 197 -50.82 10.30 20.59
C THR A 197 -49.53 10.22 21.39
N VAL A 198 -48.46 9.64 20.83
CA VAL A 198 -47.11 9.66 21.40
C VAL A 198 -46.63 11.10 21.59
N LYS A 199 -46.80 11.97 20.59
CA LYS A 199 -46.43 13.39 20.68
C LYS A 199 -47.15 14.13 21.79
N PHE A 200 -48.45 13.90 21.94
CA PHE A 200 -49.28 14.53 22.96
C PHE A 200 -48.78 14.17 24.36
N TRP A 201 -48.65 12.87 24.66
CA TRP A 201 -48.22 12.41 25.98
C TRP A 201 -46.75 12.70 26.28
N HIS A 202 -45.88 12.59 25.28
CA HIS A 202 -44.47 12.93 25.41
C HIS A 202 -44.29 14.39 25.83
N LYS A 203 -45.02 15.32 25.22
CA LYS A 203 -44.95 16.74 25.60
C LYS A 203 -45.31 16.95 27.08
N ILE A 204 -46.44 16.39 27.53
CA ILE A 204 -46.92 16.55 28.91
C ILE A 204 -45.90 15.97 29.91
N LEU A 205 -45.42 14.75 29.67
CA LEU A 205 -44.48 14.07 30.56
C LEU A 205 -43.10 14.75 30.55
N LYS A 206 -42.61 15.18 29.39
CA LYS A 206 -41.33 15.89 29.26
C LYS A 206 -41.36 17.23 29.97
N ASP A 207 -42.43 18.02 29.81
CA ASP A 207 -42.55 19.34 30.46
C ASP A 207 -42.58 19.19 31.99
N LYS A 208 -43.35 18.22 32.52
CA LYS A 208 -43.40 17.93 33.96
C LYS A 208 -42.05 17.46 34.50
N LEU A 209 -41.48 16.40 33.91
CA LEU A 209 -40.23 15.80 34.39
C LEU A 209 -39.03 16.75 34.24
N SER A 210 -39.00 17.58 33.19
CA SER A 210 -37.93 18.57 33.02
C SER A 210 -38.01 19.67 34.09
N SER A 211 -39.22 20.14 34.42
CA SER A 211 -39.43 21.12 35.50
C SER A 211 -38.98 20.56 36.85
N ASP A 212 -39.42 19.33 37.18
CA ASP A 212 -39.06 18.66 38.44
C ASP A 212 -37.53 18.44 38.52
N PHE A 213 -36.91 18.04 37.41
CA PHE A 213 -35.47 17.81 37.32
C PHE A 213 -34.66 19.10 37.43
N GLU A 214 -35.09 20.20 36.79
CA GLU A 214 -34.45 21.52 36.93
C GLU A 214 -34.54 22.07 38.36
N GLU A 215 -35.64 21.80 39.07
CA GLU A 215 -35.80 22.19 40.47
C GLU A 215 -34.81 21.44 41.39
N VAL A 216 -34.64 20.12 41.17
CA VAL A 216 -33.64 19.30 41.85
C VAL A 216 -32.21 19.77 41.54
N LEU A 217 -31.90 20.09 40.28
CA LEU A 217 -30.60 20.65 39.90
C LEU A 217 -30.32 22.00 40.59
N THR A 218 -31.35 22.84 40.76
CA THR A 218 -31.26 24.11 41.48
C THR A 218 -30.96 23.89 42.96
N GLN A 219 -31.61 22.90 43.60
CA GLN A 219 -31.33 22.52 44.99
C GLN A 219 -29.90 22.00 45.18
N LEU A 220 -29.39 21.25 44.19
CA LEU A 220 -28.00 20.79 44.14
C LEU A 220 -27.00 21.90 43.78
N ARG A 221 -27.47 23.12 43.48
CA ARG A 221 -26.65 24.25 42.98
C ARG A 221 -25.87 23.89 41.71
N TRP A 222 -26.46 23.09 40.83
CA TRP A 222 -25.91 22.78 39.52
C TRP A 222 -26.18 23.92 38.52
N PRO A 223 -25.21 24.29 37.67
CA PRO A 223 -23.83 23.83 37.64
C PRO A 223 -22.99 24.42 38.77
N PHE A 224 -22.01 23.65 39.26
CA PHE A 224 -21.10 24.10 40.32
C PHE A 224 -20.17 25.20 39.81
N VAL A 225 -20.57 26.46 39.95
CA VAL A 225 -19.82 27.61 39.44
C VAL A 225 -19.30 28.44 40.61
N GLY A 226 -18.03 28.28 40.95
CA GLY A 226 -17.31 29.08 41.96
C GLY A 226 -15.79 28.87 41.92
N PRO A 227 -14.96 29.79 42.45
CA PRO A 227 -13.51 29.60 42.55
C PRO A 227 -13.17 28.42 43.46
N PRO A 228 -12.15 27.60 43.13
CA PRO A 228 -11.78 26.40 43.91
C PRO A 228 -11.33 26.70 45.35
N GLN A 229 -11.04 27.96 45.67
CA GLN A 229 -10.66 28.40 47.02
C GLN A 229 -11.84 28.84 47.90
N SER A 230 -13.04 29.00 47.32
CA SER A 230 -14.25 29.42 48.06
C SER A 230 -15.25 28.27 48.28
N GLN A 231 -14.99 27.12 47.68
CA GLN A 231 -15.80 25.92 47.85
C GLN A 231 -14.85 24.77 48.13
N ALA A 232 -14.47 24.63 49.40
CA ALA A 232 -13.96 23.37 49.90
C ALA A 232 -14.89 22.26 49.39
N PHE A 233 -14.34 21.30 48.66
CA PHE A 233 -14.94 19.99 48.45
C PHE A 233 -15.32 19.44 49.83
N GLY A 234 -16.59 19.62 50.19
CA GLY A 234 -17.12 19.36 51.53
C GLY A 234 -17.29 20.62 52.38
N LEU A 235 -18.50 21.19 52.39
CA LEU A 235 -19.16 21.65 53.61
C LEU A 235 -20.68 21.68 53.38
N ALA A 236 -21.38 20.86 54.17
CA ALA A 236 -22.82 20.63 54.25
C ALA A 236 -23.49 20.27 52.91
N ALA A 237 -23.49 18.97 52.59
CA ALA A 237 -24.59 18.42 51.82
C ALA A 237 -25.90 18.91 52.48
N PRO A 238 -26.93 19.34 51.71
CA PRO A 238 -28.21 19.71 52.29
C PRO A 238 -28.65 18.63 53.28
N ALA A 239 -29.33 18.97 54.38
CA ALA A 239 -29.69 18.00 55.42
C ALA A 239 -30.42 16.74 54.89
N ASN A 240 -30.99 16.82 53.68
CA ASN A 240 -31.67 15.75 52.93
C ASN A 240 -30.91 15.33 51.65
N ALA A 241 -29.58 15.46 51.59
CA ALA A 241 -28.78 15.11 50.42
C ALA A 241 -29.03 13.70 49.87
N PRO A 242 -29.10 12.61 50.66
CA PRO A 242 -29.39 11.29 50.10
C PRO A 242 -30.75 11.24 49.38
N ASP A 243 -31.76 11.91 49.91
CA ASP A 243 -33.10 11.96 49.30
C ASP A 243 -33.09 12.77 47.99
N ILE A 244 -32.32 13.86 47.94
CA ILE A 244 -32.17 14.68 46.73
C ILE A 244 -31.42 13.90 45.64
N TYR A 245 -30.38 13.13 45.98
CA TYR A 245 -29.67 12.27 45.03
C TYR A 245 -30.54 11.10 44.54
N ASN A 246 -31.32 10.47 45.43
CA ASN A 246 -32.28 9.44 45.04
C ASN A 246 -33.38 9.99 44.12
N ASN A 247 -33.86 11.22 44.38
CA ASN A 247 -34.82 11.89 43.53
C ASN A 247 -34.21 12.25 42.16
N LEU A 248 -32.96 12.73 42.15
CA LEU A 248 -32.21 12.98 40.91
C LEU A 248 -32.06 11.70 40.08
N GLU A 249 -31.68 10.58 40.69
CA GLU A 249 -31.54 9.29 40.02
C GLU A 249 -32.88 8.80 39.45
N THR A 250 -33.96 8.92 40.24
CA THR A 250 -35.31 8.53 39.82
C THR A 250 -35.78 9.34 38.61
N LEU A 251 -35.65 10.67 38.67
CA LEU A 251 -36.01 11.56 37.56
C LEU A 251 -35.10 11.34 36.34
N PHE A 252 -33.80 11.07 36.56
CA PHE A 252 -32.87 10.74 35.48
C PHE A 252 -33.30 9.46 34.74
N CYS A 253 -33.64 8.40 35.47
CA CYS A 253 -34.15 7.16 34.88
C CYS A 253 -35.48 7.36 34.14
N GLN A 254 -36.39 8.18 34.69
CA GLN A 254 -37.68 8.47 34.05
C GLN A 254 -37.51 9.29 32.76
N LEU A 255 -36.65 10.31 32.78
CA LEU A 255 -36.29 11.08 31.57
C LEU A 255 -35.56 10.20 30.54
N LEU A 256 -34.75 9.24 30.97
CA LEU A 256 -34.11 8.27 30.08
C LEU A 256 -35.13 7.34 29.41
N LYS A 257 -36.20 6.92 30.11
CA LYS A 257 -37.30 6.15 29.51
C LYS A 257 -38.03 6.94 28.41
N LEU A 258 -38.06 8.27 28.50
CA LEU A 258 -38.65 9.13 27.47
C LEU A 258 -37.76 9.29 26.23
N GLN A 259 -36.49 8.86 26.27
CA GLN A 259 -35.53 9.04 25.19
C GLN A 259 -36.05 8.50 23.85
N THR A 260 -36.59 7.28 23.83
CA THR A 260 -37.13 6.64 22.62
C THR A 260 -38.24 7.49 21.98
N SER A 261 -39.15 8.03 22.80
CA SER A 261 -40.20 8.93 22.31
C SER A 261 -39.66 10.30 21.87
N ASP A 262 -38.61 10.82 22.50
CA ASP A 262 -37.98 12.10 22.11
C ASP A 262 -37.31 11.99 20.74
N GLU A 263 -36.58 10.90 20.48
CA GLU A 263 -35.88 10.62 19.22
C GLU A 263 -36.85 10.46 18.04
N LEU A 264 -38.04 9.91 18.28
CA LEU A 264 -39.09 9.79 17.26
C LEU A 264 -39.69 11.15 16.86
N LEU A 265 -39.72 12.10 17.80
CA LEU A 265 -40.45 13.36 17.65
C LEU A 265 -39.56 14.55 17.30
N THR A 266 -38.33 14.55 17.78
CA THR A 266 -37.37 15.63 17.57
C THR A 266 -36.38 15.27 16.50
N LYS A 267 -36.23 16.15 15.51
CA LYS A 267 -35.08 16.08 14.62
C LYS A 267 -33.84 16.51 15.43
N PRO A 268 -32.75 15.73 15.44
CA PRO A 268 -31.53 16.15 16.10
C PRO A 268 -31.07 17.49 15.52
N LYS A 269 -30.65 18.43 16.38
CA LYS A 269 -29.97 19.65 15.93
C LYS A 269 -28.64 19.22 15.32
N GLN A 270 -28.62 19.14 14.00
CA GLN A 270 -27.44 18.77 13.24
C GLN A 270 -26.83 20.05 12.65
N LEU A 271 -25.50 20.09 12.67
CA LEU A 271 -24.74 21.05 11.88
C LEU A 271 -25.14 20.91 10.39
N PRO A 272 -24.98 21.98 9.58
CA PRO A 272 -25.30 21.93 8.16
C PRO A 272 -24.65 20.73 7.45
N GLU A 273 -25.34 20.13 6.49
CA GLU A 273 -24.91 18.90 5.78
C GLU A 273 -23.52 18.98 5.14
N LYS A 274 -23.00 20.20 4.89
CA LYS A 274 -21.63 20.42 4.40
C LYS A 274 -20.53 19.91 5.35
N TYR A 275 -20.84 19.69 6.63
CA TYR A 275 -19.91 19.11 7.59
C TYR A 275 -20.14 17.59 7.69
N SER A 276 -19.19 16.81 7.17
CA SER A 276 -19.21 15.35 7.27
C SER A 276 -18.85 14.90 8.69
N LEU A 277 -19.86 14.83 9.57
CA LEU A 277 -19.68 14.35 10.94
C LEU A 277 -19.96 12.84 11.03
N PRO A 278 -19.23 12.09 11.88
CA PRO A 278 -19.52 10.69 12.11
C PRO A 278 -20.93 10.54 12.72
N PRO A 279 -21.66 9.47 12.36
CA PRO A 279 -22.98 9.21 12.93
C PRO A 279 -22.84 9.04 14.44
N SER A 280 -23.43 9.97 15.20
CA SER A 280 -23.39 9.94 16.66
C SER A 280 -24.80 9.85 17.21
N PRO A 281 -25.04 9.02 18.25
CA PRO A 281 -26.35 8.94 18.87
C PRO A 281 -26.69 10.30 19.49
N PRO A 282 -27.97 10.70 19.55
CA PRO A 282 -28.35 11.96 20.18
C PRO A 282 -27.91 12.00 21.64
N ILE A 283 -27.64 13.20 22.16
CA ILE A 283 -27.33 13.41 23.58
C ILE A 283 -28.60 13.05 24.36
N ILE A 284 -28.47 12.23 25.41
CA ILE A 284 -29.62 11.78 26.19
C ILE A 284 -30.34 12.96 26.87
N LEU A 285 -31.67 12.88 26.96
CA LEU A 285 -32.54 13.94 27.46
C LEU A 285 -32.14 14.51 28.84
N PRO A 286 -31.79 13.70 29.86
CA PRO A 286 -31.34 14.24 31.14
C PRO A 286 -30.11 15.14 31.01
N ILE A 287 -29.16 14.75 30.15
CA ILE A 287 -27.91 15.50 29.94
C ILE A 287 -28.19 16.80 29.17
N GLN A 288 -29.09 16.78 28.18
CA GLN A 288 -29.53 17.99 27.50
C GLN A 288 -30.05 19.05 28.50
N ILE A 289 -30.88 18.62 29.47
CA ILE A 289 -31.43 19.51 30.50
C ILE A 289 -30.33 20.01 31.44
N MET A 290 -29.43 19.14 31.91
CA MET A 290 -28.29 19.55 32.74
C MET A 290 -27.37 20.55 32.05
N LEU A 291 -27.33 20.55 30.72
CA LEU A 291 -26.53 21.48 29.93
C LEU A 291 -27.23 22.82 29.68
N ASN A 292 -28.55 22.95 29.82
CA ASN A 292 -29.26 24.22 29.55
C ASN A 292 -28.65 25.42 30.31
N PRO A 293 -28.33 25.33 31.62
CA PRO A 293 -27.66 26.42 32.33
C PRO A 293 -26.25 26.70 31.78
N LEU A 294 -25.51 25.64 31.43
CA LEU A 294 -24.17 25.75 30.85
C LEU A 294 -24.19 26.33 29.44
N GLN A 295 -25.21 26.04 28.63
CA GLN A 295 -25.41 26.62 27.30
C GLN A 295 -25.76 28.10 27.39
N LYS A 296 -26.67 28.48 28.30
CA LYS A 296 -26.99 29.88 28.57
C LYS A 296 -25.75 30.63 29.03
N ARG A 297 -24.97 30.02 29.95
CA ARG A 297 -23.72 30.56 30.44
C ARG A 297 -22.65 30.64 29.35
N PHE A 298 -22.49 29.60 28.54
CA PHE A 298 -21.57 29.56 27.41
C PHE A 298 -21.92 30.69 26.42
N LYS A 299 -23.18 30.81 26.00
CA LYS A 299 -23.63 31.92 25.15
C LYS A 299 -23.38 33.29 25.78
N TYR A 300 -23.63 33.45 27.08
CA TYR A 300 -23.41 34.71 27.79
C TYR A 300 -21.91 35.05 27.97
N HIS A 301 -21.08 34.05 28.28
CA HIS A 301 -19.67 34.24 28.59
C HIS A 301 -18.76 34.22 27.37
N PHE A 302 -19.04 33.39 26.35
CA PHE A 302 -18.28 33.35 25.09
C PHE A 302 -18.78 34.40 24.07
N THR A 303 -19.74 35.24 24.48
CA THR A 303 -19.97 36.57 23.90
C THR A 303 -19.36 37.70 24.77
N GLY A 304 -18.60 37.35 25.82
CA GLY A 304 -17.86 38.26 26.72
C GLY A 304 -16.44 37.74 27.09
N ASN A 305 -15.74 38.38 28.02
CA ASN A 305 -14.27 38.22 28.20
C ASN A 305 -13.80 37.43 29.46
N LYS A 306 -14.44 36.33 29.92
CA LYS A 306 -13.96 35.60 31.12
C LYS A 306 -13.98 34.06 31.01
N PRO A 307 -12.88 33.35 31.37
CA PRO A 307 -12.75 31.89 31.30
C PRO A 307 -13.23 31.16 32.57
N THR A 308 -13.82 29.97 32.41
CA THR A 308 -14.06 28.97 33.47
C THR A 308 -14.24 27.59 32.83
N ASN A 309 -13.51 26.54 33.26
CA ASN A 309 -13.98 25.14 33.21
C ASN A 309 -13.04 24.14 33.93
N VAL A 310 -13.66 23.13 34.57
CA VAL A 310 -13.09 21.82 34.97
C VAL A 310 -14.14 20.78 34.52
N LEU A 311 -13.71 19.64 33.96
CA LEU A 311 -14.61 18.70 33.28
C LEU A 311 -14.54 17.26 33.81
N ASN A 312 -15.70 16.59 33.92
CA ASN A 312 -15.84 15.15 34.12
C ASN A 312 -17.06 14.59 33.34
N LYS A 313 -16.94 13.33 32.87
CA LYS A 313 -17.86 12.45 32.10
C LYS A 313 -17.95 12.69 30.58
N LEU A 314 -17.78 11.59 29.80
CA LEU A 314 -17.74 11.53 28.33
C LEU A 314 -18.93 12.19 27.62
N GLU A 315 -20.16 11.99 28.13
CA GLU A 315 -21.37 12.59 27.56
C GLU A 315 -21.42 14.11 27.70
N PHE A 316 -20.88 14.65 28.81
CA PHE A 316 -20.75 16.09 29.00
C PHE A 316 -19.67 16.68 28.08
N SER A 317 -18.53 15.99 27.94
CA SER A 317 -17.48 16.39 27.00
C SER A 317 -18.02 16.45 25.58
N ARG A 318 -18.73 15.40 25.14
CA ARG A 318 -19.36 15.34 23.82
C ARG A 318 -20.31 16.50 23.57
N ALA A 319 -21.17 16.79 24.54
CA ALA A 319 -22.14 17.85 24.37
C ALA A 319 -21.54 19.26 24.36
N LEU A 320 -20.49 19.51 25.15
CA LEU A 320 -19.75 20.77 25.07
C LEU A 320 -18.98 20.91 23.76
N VAL A 321 -18.38 19.83 23.26
CA VAL A 321 -17.75 19.82 21.94
C VAL A 321 -18.77 20.22 20.87
N MET A 322 -19.99 19.68 20.89
CA MET A 322 -21.04 20.08 19.94
C MET A 322 -21.32 21.59 19.96
N LEU A 323 -21.34 22.25 21.13
CA LEU A 323 -21.51 23.71 21.22
C LEU A 323 -20.31 24.46 20.62
N ILE A 324 -19.10 23.93 20.81
CA ILE A 324 -17.88 24.48 20.21
C ILE A 324 -17.95 24.33 18.68
N LEU A 325 -18.39 23.18 18.16
CA LEU A 325 -18.55 22.96 16.71
C LEU A 325 -19.55 23.94 16.10
N GLU A 326 -20.70 24.17 16.75
CA GLU A 326 -21.69 25.18 16.33
C GLU A 326 -21.08 26.59 16.28
N LYS A 327 -20.29 26.95 17.31
CA LYS A 327 -19.63 28.26 17.38
C LYS A 327 -18.56 28.41 16.30
N LEU A 328 -17.70 27.41 16.12
CA LEU A 328 -16.67 27.38 15.08
C LEU A 328 -17.27 27.49 13.68
N ALA A 329 -18.34 26.72 13.40
CA ALA A 329 -19.03 26.76 12.12
C ALA A 329 -19.63 28.14 11.80
N ALA A 330 -20.06 28.89 12.84
CA ALA A 330 -20.57 30.25 12.69
C ALA A 330 -19.45 31.28 12.48
N ASP A 331 -18.30 31.13 13.15
CA ASP A 331 -17.23 32.12 13.16
C ASP A 331 -16.27 31.99 11.96
N ILE A 332 -15.95 30.76 11.53
CA ILE A 332 -14.98 30.49 10.44
C ILE A 332 -15.23 31.32 9.18
N PRO A 333 -16.46 31.45 8.65
CA PRO A 333 -16.72 32.23 7.43
C PRO A 333 -16.22 33.68 7.50
N PHE A 334 -16.21 34.29 8.69
CA PHE A 334 -15.72 35.65 8.90
C PHE A 334 -14.20 35.72 9.03
N LEU A 335 -13.56 34.63 9.44
CA LEU A 335 -12.12 34.53 9.68
C LEU A 335 -11.34 34.12 8.43
N LEU A 336 -12.01 33.58 7.40
CA LEU A 336 -11.35 33.14 6.17
C LEU A 336 -10.54 34.26 5.49
N TYR A 337 -10.87 35.54 5.69
CA TYR A 337 -10.22 36.65 4.99
C TYR A 337 -8.99 37.23 5.73
N ASP A 338 -8.73 36.82 6.97
CA ASP A 338 -7.59 37.29 7.77
C ASP A 338 -6.62 36.13 8.05
N ASP A 339 -5.43 36.17 7.42
CA ASP A 339 -4.42 35.12 7.54
C ASP A 339 -3.98 34.91 9.01
N ALA A 340 -3.82 35.98 9.79
CA ALA A 340 -3.27 35.90 11.13
C ALA A 340 -4.30 35.33 12.11
N LEU A 341 -5.53 35.83 12.06
CA LEU A 341 -6.63 35.30 12.88
C LEU A 341 -6.97 33.87 12.52
N PHE A 342 -6.94 33.52 11.23
CA PHE A 342 -7.19 32.15 10.78
C PHE A 342 -6.11 31.18 11.26
N CYS A 343 -4.82 31.53 11.16
CA CYS A 343 -3.74 30.68 11.68
C CYS A 343 -3.87 30.47 13.19
N HIS A 344 -4.13 31.55 13.93
CA HIS A 344 -4.33 31.48 15.37
C HIS A 344 -5.52 30.59 15.72
N LEU A 345 -6.62 30.65 14.96
CA LEU A 345 -7.75 29.73 15.15
C LEU A 345 -7.33 28.28 14.95
N VAL A 346 -6.61 27.98 13.86
CA VAL A 346 -6.14 26.61 13.58
C VAL A 346 -5.22 26.12 14.70
N ASP A 347 -4.28 26.94 15.18
CA ASP A 347 -3.36 26.59 16.26
C ASP A 347 -4.10 26.27 17.57
N GLU A 348 -5.08 27.12 17.94
CA GLU A 348 -5.92 26.89 19.12
C GLU A 348 -6.79 25.63 18.97
N VAL A 349 -7.32 25.36 17.79
CA VAL A 349 -8.10 24.13 17.53
C VAL A 349 -7.21 22.89 17.64
N LEU A 350 -6.00 22.91 17.06
CA LEU A 350 -5.06 21.80 17.14
C LEU A 350 -4.61 21.55 18.58
N GLN A 351 -4.35 22.61 19.34
CA GLN A 351 -4.00 22.52 20.75
C GLN A 351 -5.16 21.96 21.58
N PHE A 352 -6.38 22.46 21.37
CA PHE A 352 -7.59 21.98 22.02
C PHE A 352 -7.83 20.50 21.75
N GLU A 353 -7.70 20.03 20.49
CA GLU A 353 -7.84 18.61 20.16
C GLU A 353 -6.79 17.76 20.90
N ARG A 354 -5.52 18.19 20.93
CA ARG A 354 -4.48 17.46 21.68
C ARG A 354 -4.84 17.29 23.16
N GLU A 355 -5.31 18.34 23.81
CA GLU A 355 -5.76 18.28 25.22
C GLU A 355 -7.01 17.42 25.39
N LEU A 356 -7.98 17.53 24.48
CA LEU A 356 -9.22 16.78 24.50
C LEU A 356 -8.98 15.25 24.47
N TYR A 357 -8.06 14.78 23.62
CA TYR A 357 -7.73 13.35 23.55
C TYR A 357 -6.78 12.91 24.68
N SER A 358 -5.68 13.64 24.90
CA SER A 358 -4.62 13.19 25.82
C SER A 358 -4.99 13.32 27.30
N VAL A 359 -5.71 14.37 27.68
CA VAL A 359 -6.05 14.65 29.08
C VAL A 359 -7.44 14.11 29.44
N HIS A 360 -8.39 14.20 28.51
CA HIS A 360 -9.80 13.90 28.79
C HIS A 360 -10.31 12.58 28.20
N GLY A 361 -9.48 11.85 27.44
CA GLY A 361 -9.82 10.53 26.92
C GLY A 361 -11.03 10.53 25.97
N TYR A 362 -11.23 11.62 25.23
CA TYR A 362 -12.29 11.70 24.23
C TYR A 362 -12.09 10.64 23.14
N LEU A 363 -13.18 10.11 22.59
CA LEU A 363 -13.10 9.04 21.60
C LEU A 363 -12.94 9.63 20.19
N SER A 364 -11.99 9.11 19.41
CA SER A 364 -11.75 9.53 18.02
C SER A 364 -12.91 9.21 17.07
N THR A 365 -13.84 8.35 17.48
CA THR A 365 -15.06 8.02 16.74
C THR A 365 -16.15 9.09 16.84
N LEU A 366 -15.98 10.07 17.75
CA LEU A 366 -16.97 11.12 17.98
C LEU A 366 -16.65 12.39 17.17
N PRO A 367 -17.66 13.24 16.89
CA PRO A 367 -17.44 14.54 16.26
C PRO A 367 -16.40 15.38 17.00
N SER A 368 -15.53 16.04 16.24
CA SER A 368 -14.43 16.87 16.75
C SER A 368 -14.23 18.11 15.87
N CYS A 369 -13.49 19.09 16.37
CA CYS A 369 -13.23 20.37 15.68
C CYS A 369 -12.49 20.16 14.35
N MET A 370 -11.73 19.07 14.21
CA MET A 370 -11.05 18.70 12.97
C MET A 370 -12.02 18.47 11.80
N HIS A 371 -13.26 18.06 12.07
CA HIS A 371 -14.28 17.88 11.02
C HIS A 371 -14.74 19.22 10.44
N ILE A 372 -14.73 20.27 11.26
CA ILE A 372 -15.07 21.63 10.81
C ILE A 372 -13.94 22.19 9.95
N LEU A 373 -12.68 21.99 10.37
CA LEU A 373 -11.50 22.39 9.58
C LEU A 373 -11.38 21.61 8.26
N SER A 374 -12.00 20.43 8.17
CA SER A 374 -12.01 19.57 6.97
C SER A 374 -13.10 19.95 5.95
N GLU A 375 -13.95 20.93 6.27
CA GLU A 375 -14.90 21.50 5.31
C GLU A 375 -14.16 22.18 4.17
N GLU A 376 -14.66 22.06 2.94
CA GLU A 376 -13.92 22.40 1.71
C GLU A 376 -13.35 23.83 1.73
N SER A 377 -14.16 24.84 2.02
CA SER A 377 -13.72 26.23 1.97
C SER A 377 -12.67 26.55 3.04
N CYS A 378 -12.87 26.03 4.25
CA CYS A 378 -11.93 26.18 5.35
C CYS A 378 -10.62 25.45 5.08
N PHE A 379 -10.71 24.23 4.55
CA PHE A 379 -9.56 23.37 4.29
C PHE A 379 -8.68 23.92 3.16
N GLN A 380 -9.27 24.37 2.05
CA GLN A 380 -8.52 25.01 0.97
C GLN A 380 -7.82 26.28 1.45
N ARG A 381 -8.50 27.05 2.31
CA ARG A 381 -7.90 28.23 2.91
C ARG A 381 -6.71 27.86 3.79
N TRP A 382 -6.83 26.83 4.60
CA TRP A 382 -5.74 26.32 5.43
C TRP A 382 -4.55 25.88 4.60
N LEU A 383 -4.74 25.05 3.57
CA LEU A 383 -3.65 24.66 2.66
C LEU A 383 -2.95 25.87 2.04
N THR A 384 -3.72 26.86 1.58
CA THR A 384 -3.18 28.07 0.95
C THR A 384 -2.31 28.87 1.92
N VAL A 385 -2.80 29.07 3.14
CA VAL A 385 -2.10 29.85 4.16
C VAL A 385 -0.87 29.09 4.68
N GLU A 386 -1.00 27.80 4.92
CA GLU A 386 0.11 26.92 5.33
C GLU A 386 1.25 26.95 4.28
N LYS A 387 0.91 26.81 2.99
CA LYS A 387 1.86 26.93 1.89
C LYS A 387 2.55 28.29 1.88
N LYS A 388 1.78 29.39 1.99
CA LYS A 388 2.32 30.75 1.99
C LYS A 388 3.36 30.95 3.10
N PHE A 389 3.05 30.54 4.32
CA PHE A 389 3.97 30.69 5.45
C PHE A 389 5.17 29.74 5.36
N ALA A 390 4.98 28.52 4.88
CA ALA A 390 6.08 27.59 4.63
C ALA A 390 7.08 28.15 3.60
N LEU A 391 6.60 28.73 2.49
CA LEU A 391 7.45 29.38 1.49
C LEU A 391 8.20 30.59 2.04
N GLN A 392 7.53 31.44 2.83
CA GLN A 392 8.19 32.58 3.50
C GLN A 392 9.27 32.13 4.48
N LYS A 393 9.01 31.06 5.25
CA LYS A 393 9.99 30.48 6.16
C LYS A 393 11.18 29.90 5.40
N MET A 394 10.93 29.29 4.25
CA MET A 394 11.95 28.76 3.34
C MET A 394 12.85 29.86 2.75
N ASP A 395 12.27 31.00 2.35
CA ASP A 395 13.02 32.18 1.90
C ASP A 395 13.89 32.75 3.01
N SER A 396 13.31 32.88 4.21
CA SER A 396 14.00 33.40 5.39
C SER A 396 15.18 32.52 5.81
N MET A 397 15.04 31.19 5.79
CA MET A 397 16.12 30.29 6.20
C MET A 397 17.30 30.30 5.22
N LEU A 398 17.05 30.35 3.90
CA LEU A 398 18.13 30.37 2.90
C LEU A 398 18.86 31.72 2.85
N SER A 399 18.19 32.79 3.28
CA SER A 399 18.76 34.13 3.40
C SER A 399 19.55 34.36 4.70
N SER A 400 19.47 33.43 5.65
CA SER A 400 20.20 33.51 6.92
C SER A 400 21.71 33.39 6.69
N GLU A 401 22.51 34.19 7.41
CA GLU A 401 23.97 34.10 7.37
C GLU A 401 24.49 32.74 7.85
N ALA A 402 23.75 32.09 8.77
CA ALA A 402 24.09 30.79 9.33
C ALA A 402 23.58 29.61 8.48
N ALA A 403 22.84 29.86 7.40
CA ALA A 403 22.11 28.83 6.64
C ALA A 403 22.96 27.61 6.24
N TRP A 404 24.23 27.85 5.90
CA TRP A 404 25.15 26.84 5.36
C TRP A 404 26.15 26.33 6.40
N ILE A 405 26.06 26.80 7.64
CA ILE A 405 26.94 26.37 8.74
C ILE A 405 26.31 25.14 9.39
N SER A 406 27.14 24.16 9.73
CA SER A 406 26.68 23.00 10.48
C SER A 406 26.19 23.44 11.87
N GLN A 407 25.00 22.96 12.25
CA GLN A 407 24.36 23.34 13.50
C GLN A 407 25.14 22.84 14.73
N TYR A 408 25.85 21.72 14.59
CA TYR A 408 26.54 21.02 15.68
C TYR A 408 28.07 21.08 15.53
N LYS A 409 28.58 22.13 14.89
CA LYS A 409 30.01 22.33 14.60
C LYS A 409 30.94 22.17 15.81
N ASP A 410 30.45 22.43 17.02
CA ASP A 410 31.21 22.35 18.27
C ASP A 410 31.12 20.99 18.98
N ILE A 411 30.39 20.00 18.42
CA ILE A 411 30.20 18.68 19.01
C ILE A 411 30.58 17.59 17.98
N THR A 412 31.87 17.25 17.94
CA THR A 412 32.48 16.36 16.94
C THR A 412 31.93 14.93 16.92
N ASP A 413 31.37 14.46 18.04
CA ASP A 413 30.84 13.10 18.19
C ASP A 413 29.36 12.98 17.79
N ILE A 414 28.69 14.08 17.41
CA ILE A 414 27.26 14.13 17.10
C ILE A 414 26.98 14.38 15.60
N ASP A 415 27.82 15.15 14.89
CA ASP A 415 27.53 15.57 13.51
C ASP A 415 28.22 14.74 12.42
N GLU A 416 27.96 13.43 12.39
CA GLU A 416 28.47 12.54 11.33
C GLU A 416 28.01 12.98 9.92
N MET A 417 26.86 13.65 9.83
CA MET A 417 26.19 14.06 8.59
C MET A 417 26.52 15.49 8.13
N LYS A 418 27.22 16.29 8.95
CA LYS A 418 27.59 17.69 8.69
C LYS A 418 26.42 18.52 8.18
N VAL A 419 25.30 18.44 8.89
CA VAL A 419 24.00 18.97 8.44
C VAL A 419 23.98 20.50 8.55
N PRO A 420 23.74 21.24 7.45
CA PRO A 420 23.61 22.69 7.51
C PRO A 420 22.26 23.11 8.12
N ASP A 421 22.26 24.24 8.82
CA ASP A 421 21.10 24.81 9.53
C ASP A 421 19.84 24.94 8.66
N CYS A 422 19.99 25.31 7.38
CA CYS A 422 18.85 25.43 6.47
C CYS A 422 18.15 24.09 6.22
N ALA A 423 18.90 22.99 6.13
CA ALA A 423 18.34 21.66 5.87
C ALA A 423 17.62 21.13 7.11
N GLU A 424 18.19 21.33 8.29
CA GLU A 424 17.55 20.94 9.55
C GLU A 424 16.26 21.75 9.79
N THR A 425 16.33 23.07 9.62
CA THR A 425 15.16 23.94 9.79
C THR A 425 14.07 23.57 8.78
N PHE A 426 14.44 23.18 7.55
CA PHE A 426 13.50 22.71 6.55
C PHE A 426 12.83 21.39 6.95
N MET A 427 13.60 20.40 7.42
CA MET A 427 13.01 19.14 7.89
C MET A 427 12.13 19.33 9.12
N THR A 428 12.51 20.23 10.03
CA THR A 428 11.69 20.62 11.18
C THR A 428 10.38 21.28 10.74
N LEU A 429 10.42 22.16 9.73
CA LEU A 429 9.21 22.75 9.15
C LEU A 429 8.27 21.67 8.59
N LEU A 430 8.81 20.69 7.86
CA LEU A 430 8.01 19.56 7.36
C LEU A 430 7.41 18.73 8.50
N LEU A 431 8.14 18.46 9.58
CA LEU A 431 7.62 17.77 10.77
C LEU A 431 6.48 18.54 11.43
N VAL A 432 6.62 19.85 11.57
CA VAL A 432 5.56 20.72 12.10
C VAL A 432 4.31 20.62 11.23
N ILE A 433 4.46 20.67 9.90
CA ILE A 433 3.34 20.48 8.98
C ILE A 433 2.71 19.08 9.18
N THR A 434 3.52 18.02 9.27
CA THR A 434 3.04 16.64 9.54
C THR A 434 2.19 16.57 10.81
N ASP A 435 2.66 17.20 11.90
CA ASP A 435 1.94 17.19 13.19
C ASP A 435 0.57 17.86 13.10
N ARG A 436 0.44 18.87 12.25
CA ARG A 436 -0.79 19.65 12.07
C ARG A 436 -1.88 18.89 11.32
N TYR A 437 -1.52 18.07 10.33
CA TYR A 437 -2.51 17.37 9.49
C TYR A 437 -2.70 15.88 9.84
N LYS A 438 -1.80 15.26 10.61
CA LYS A 438 -1.87 13.81 10.91
C LYS A 438 -3.20 13.36 11.55
N ASN A 439 -3.84 14.26 12.29
CA ASN A 439 -5.09 14.02 13.01
C ASN A 439 -6.35 14.38 12.21
N LEU A 440 -6.22 14.72 10.91
CA LEU A 440 -7.40 14.93 10.07
C LEU A 440 -8.27 13.68 10.00
N PRO A 441 -9.60 13.82 9.94
CA PRO A 441 -10.52 12.69 10.02
C PRO A 441 -10.51 11.82 8.75
N THR A 442 -10.29 12.41 7.58
CA THR A 442 -10.39 11.71 6.29
C THR A 442 -9.03 11.56 5.62
N ALA A 443 -8.78 10.38 5.03
CA ALA A 443 -7.54 10.10 4.32
C ALA A 443 -7.33 11.03 3.11
N SER A 444 -8.40 11.34 2.36
CA SER A 444 -8.35 12.31 1.24
C SER A 444 -7.77 13.67 1.65
N ARG A 445 -8.15 14.19 2.83
CA ARG A 445 -7.61 15.47 3.34
C ARG A 445 -6.14 15.35 3.74
N LYS A 446 -5.74 14.23 4.35
CA LYS A 446 -4.32 13.96 4.64
C LYS A 446 -3.48 13.88 3.36
N LEU A 447 -3.99 13.23 2.31
CA LEU A 447 -3.31 13.12 1.02
C LEU A 447 -3.12 14.49 0.35
N GLN A 448 -4.08 15.41 0.47
CA GLN A 448 -3.91 16.78 -0.04
C GLN A 448 -2.79 17.55 0.69
N PHE A 449 -2.68 17.39 2.02
CA PHE A 449 -1.55 17.95 2.77
C PHE A 449 -0.22 17.27 2.47
N LEU A 450 -0.22 15.96 2.24
CA LEU A 450 0.96 15.24 1.76
C LEU A 450 1.38 15.78 0.39
N GLY A 451 0.44 16.10 -0.50
CA GLY A 451 0.70 16.78 -1.77
C GLY A 451 1.43 18.12 -1.57
N LEU A 452 0.99 18.93 -0.61
CA LEU A 452 1.69 20.17 -0.23
C LEU A 452 3.11 19.89 0.30
N GLN A 453 3.31 18.86 1.12
CA GLN A 453 4.66 18.49 1.59
C GLN A 453 5.58 18.06 0.44
N LYS A 454 5.08 17.24 -0.49
CA LYS A 454 5.81 16.84 -1.71
C LYS A 454 6.20 18.08 -2.54
N GLU A 455 5.27 19.03 -2.69
CA GLU A 455 5.53 20.31 -3.38
C GLU A 455 6.62 21.14 -2.68
N LEU A 456 6.57 21.28 -1.35
CA LEU A 456 7.57 22.05 -0.60
C LEU A 456 8.98 21.43 -0.69
N VAL A 457 9.09 20.10 -0.74
CA VAL A 457 10.35 19.38 -0.97
C VAL A 457 10.89 19.67 -2.37
N ASP A 458 10.02 19.67 -3.38
CA ASP A 458 10.37 20.00 -4.76
C ASP A 458 10.89 21.45 -4.88
N ASP A 459 10.16 22.39 -4.29
CA ASP A 459 10.53 23.82 -4.26
C ASP A 459 11.88 24.03 -3.56
N PHE A 460 12.11 23.37 -2.42
CA PHE A 460 13.39 23.45 -1.72
C PHE A 460 14.53 22.87 -2.55
N ARG A 461 14.33 21.71 -3.19
CA ARG A 461 15.32 21.12 -4.12
C ARG A 461 15.64 22.07 -5.27
N ILE A 462 14.65 22.72 -5.88
CA ILE A 462 14.86 23.68 -6.97
C ILE A 462 15.72 24.84 -6.49
N ARG A 463 15.45 25.39 -5.30
CA ARG A 463 16.24 26.48 -4.70
C ARG A 463 17.67 26.04 -4.39
N LEU A 464 17.86 24.86 -3.80
CA LEU A 464 19.20 24.27 -3.59
C LEU A 464 19.95 24.14 -4.92
N THR A 465 19.28 23.71 -5.99
CA THR A 465 19.86 23.61 -7.33
C THR A 465 20.26 24.97 -7.89
N GLN A 466 19.45 26.02 -7.64
CA GLN A 466 19.78 27.39 -8.07
C GLN A 466 21.02 27.91 -7.35
N VAL A 467 21.07 27.82 -6.02
CA VAL A 467 22.25 28.25 -5.23
C VAL A 467 23.49 27.43 -5.62
N MET A 468 23.33 26.12 -5.87
CA MET A 468 24.42 25.28 -6.36
C MET A 468 24.98 25.78 -7.69
N LYS A 469 24.12 26.22 -8.62
CA LYS A 469 24.52 26.69 -9.95
C LYS A 469 25.32 28.00 -9.85
N GLU A 470 24.97 28.88 -8.92
CA GLU A 470 25.73 30.10 -8.63
C GLU A 470 27.16 29.78 -8.16
N GLU A 471 27.30 28.75 -7.32
CA GLU A 471 28.59 28.28 -6.77
C GLU A 471 29.36 27.33 -7.73
N SER A 472 28.86 27.08 -8.94
CA SER A 472 29.43 26.09 -9.86
C SER A 472 30.88 26.35 -10.27
N ARG A 473 31.34 27.62 -10.21
CA ARG A 473 32.74 28.01 -10.48
C ARG A 473 33.69 27.58 -9.36
N ALA A 474 33.17 27.41 -8.14
CA ALA A 474 33.90 27.02 -6.95
C ALA A 474 33.32 25.71 -6.40
N SER A 475 33.37 24.64 -7.21
CA SER A 475 32.78 23.33 -6.87
C SER A 475 33.35 22.69 -5.59
N LEU A 476 34.53 23.12 -5.15
CA LEU A 476 35.21 22.70 -3.91
C LEU A 476 35.04 23.71 -2.76
N GLY A 477 34.24 24.75 -2.98
CA GLY A 477 33.95 25.78 -2.00
C GLY A 477 33.06 25.25 -0.89
N PHE A 478 33.22 25.84 0.30
CA PHE A 478 32.48 25.47 1.51
C PHE A 478 30.97 25.37 1.26
N ARG A 479 30.37 26.37 0.59
CA ARG A 479 28.94 26.43 0.34
C ARG A 479 28.45 25.32 -0.60
N TYR A 480 29.24 24.96 -1.60
CA TYR A 480 28.92 23.85 -2.51
C TYR A 480 28.87 22.51 -1.75
N CYS A 481 29.86 22.26 -0.88
CA CYS A 481 29.89 21.08 -0.01
C CYS A 481 28.72 21.07 1.00
N ALA A 482 28.39 22.23 1.59
CA ALA A 482 27.25 22.36 2.48
C ALA A 482 25.91 22.03 1.78
N ILE A 483 25.71 22.51 0.54
CA ILE A 483 24.53 22.14 -0.27
C ILE A 483 24.51 20.64 -0.52
N LEU A 484 25.65 20.02 -0.81
CA LEU A 484 25.71 18.57 -1.03
C LEU A 484 25.34 17.78 0.22
N ASN A 485 25.82 18.21 1.39
CA ASN A 485 25.43 17.62 2.68
C ASN A 485 23.92 17.80 2.94
N ALA A 486 23.35 18.97 2.65
CA ALA A 486 21.91 19.21 2.75
C ALA A 486 21.09 18.24 1.88
N VAL A 487 21.47 18.08 0.61
CA VAL A 487 20.79 17.18 -0.34
C VAL A 487 20.84 15.74 0.16
N ASN A 488 22.01 15.27 0.60
CA ASN A 488 22.17 13.92 1.14
C ASN A 488 21.36 13.72 2.43
N TYR A 489 21.38 14.70 3.33
CA TYR A 489 20.63 14.65 4.58
C TYR A 489 19.13 14.54 4.33
N ILE A 490 18.56 15.43 3.51
CA ILE A 490 17.12 15.42 3.20
C ILE A 490 16.71 14.12 2.53
N ALA A 491 17.50 13.61 1.58
CA ALA A 491 17.21 12.32 0.94
C ALA A 491 17.20 11.17 1.95
N THR A 492 18.14 11.17 2.90
CA THR A 492 18.24 10.15 3.95
C THR A 492 17.04 10.23 4.91
N VAL A 493 16.71 11.43 5.41
CA VAL A 493 15.58 11.60 6.35
C VAL A 493 14.25 11.28 5.68
N LEU A 494 14.05 11.64 4.41
CA LEU A 494 12.83 11.28 3.68
C LEU A 494 12.71 9.77 3.47
N ALA A 495 13.83 9.07 3.23
CA ALA A 495 13.85 7.62 3.17
C ALA A 495 13.46 7.01 4.53
N ASP A 496 13.99 7.52 5.64
CA ASP A 496 13.60 7.06 6.98
C ASP A 496 12.12 7.38 7.29
N TRP A 497 11.61 8.51 6.79
CA TRP A 497 10.19 8.87 6.97
C TRP A 497 9.24 7.99 6.19
N ALA A 498 9.66 7.50 5.03
CA ALA A 498 8.87 6.55 4.23
C ALA A 498 8.47 5.31 5.04
N ASP A 499 9.36 4.87 5.94
CA ASP A 499 9.17 3.67 6.76
C ASP A 499 8.31 3.93 8.02
N ASN A 500 7.93 5.18 8.30
CA ASN A 500 7.05 5.49 9.44
C ASN A 500 5.61 5.04 9.18
N VAL A 501 4.97 4.45 10.20
CA VAL A 501 3.60 3.93 10.16
C VAL A 501 2.60 4.93 9.56
N PHE A 502 2.74 6.21 9.90
CA PHE A 502 1.86 7.25 9.37
C PHE A 502 1.96 7.39 7.84
N PHE A 503 3.16 7.41 7.28
CA PHE A 503 3.36 7.57 5.84
C PHE A 503 3.03 6.28 5.07
N LEU A 504 3.26 5.10 5.67
CA LEU A 504 2.79 3.83 5.14
C LEU A 504 1.25 3.77 5.04
N GLN A 505 0.54 4.31 6.04
CA GLN A 505 -0.93 4.43 5.97
C GLN A 505 -1.38 5.37 4.86
N LEU A 506 -0.64 6.47 4.61
CA LEU A 506 -0.94 7.36 3.49
C LEU A 506 -0.65 6.72 2.14
N GLN A 507 0.42 5.92 2.03
CA GLN A 507 0.72 5.14 0.83
C GLN A 507 -0.44 4.20 0.49
N GLN A 508 -0.94 3.47 1.47
CA GLN A 508 -2.10 2.60 1.31
C GLN A 508 -3.33 3.40 0.85
N ALA A 509 -3.59 4.55 1.48
CA ALA A 509 -4.73 5.39 1.10
C ALA A 509 -4.60 5.96 -0.33
N GLU A 510 -3.40 6.32 -0.79
CA GLU A 510 -3.13 6.77 -2.16
C GLU A 510 -3.45 5.65 -3.16
N LEU A 511 -3.05 4.42 -2.86
CA LEU A 511 -3.34 3.23 -3.67
C LEU A 511 -4.83 2.87 -3.70
N GLU A 512 -5.54 2.98 -2.57
CA GLU A 512 -6.98 2.74 -2.51
C GLU A 512 -7.77 3.72 -3.39
N VAL A 513 -7.39 5.00 -3.38
CA VAL A 513 -7.98 6.02 -4.26
C VAL A 513 -7.69 5.71 -5.74
N CYS A 514 -6.48 5.25 -6.07
CA CYS A 514 -6.15 4.80 -7.42
C CYS A 514 -6.90 3.50 -7.82
N ALA A 515 -7.17 2.60 -6.89
CA ALA A 515 -7.91 1.37 -7.13
C ALA A 515 -9.41 1.60 -7.36
N GLU A 516 -10.01 2.64 -6.79
CA GLU A 516 -11.39 3.01 -7.15
C GLU A 516 -11.52 3.36 -8.65
N SER A 517 -10.42 3.80 -9.29
CA SER A 517 -10.37 4.06 -10.73
C SER A 517 -10.02 2.83 -11.59
N SER A 518 -9.55 1.73 -10.97
CA SER A 518 -9.07 0.53 -11.66
C SER A 518 -9.54 -0.74 -10.95
N SER A 519 -10.33 -1.60 -11.62
CA SER A 519 -11.00 -2.77 -11.02
C SER A 519 -10.05 -3.87 -10.49
N VAL A 520 -9.29 -3.58 -9.44
CA VAL A 520 -8.29 -4.45 -8.82
C VAL A 520 -8.78 -4.89 -7.44
N SER A 521 -8.58 -6.16 -7.11
CA SER A 521 -9.06 -6.76 -5.85
C SER A 521 -8.23 -6.31 -4.63
N GLN A 522 -8.87 -6.17 -3.46
CA GLN A 522 -8.23 -5.70 -2.20
C GLN A 522 -6.99 -6.53 -1.78
N LEU A 523 -6.97 -7.83 -2.07
CA LEU A 523 -5.84 -8.72 -1.77
C LEU A 523 -4.63 -8.48 -2.69
N GLN A 524 -4.87 -8.10 -3.95
CA GLN A 524 -3.81 -7.72 -4.89
C GLN A 524 -3.25 -6.33 -4.55
N LEU A 525 -4.08 -5.43 -4.01
CA LEU A 525 -3.66 -4.09 -3.61
C LEU A 525 -2.64 -4.10 -2.46
N GLY A 526 -2.82 -4.95 -1.45
CA GLY A 526 -1.85 -5.12 -0.36
C GLY A 526 -0.53 -5.75 -0.82
N GLN A 527 -0.56 -6.59 -1.87
CA GLN A 527 0.65 -7.15 -2.47
C GLN A 527 1.38 -6.12 -3.36
N LEU A 528 0.63 -5.32 -4.12
CA LEU A 528 1.15 -4.20 -4.91
C LEU A 528 1.73 -3.09 -4.03
N ALA A 529 1.10 -2.77 -2.90
CA ALA A 529 1.60 -1.80 -1.92
C ALA A 529 2.97 -2.18 -1.33
N SER A 530 3.27 -3.48 -1.20
CA SER A 530 4.60 -3.94 -0.78
C SER A 530 5.64 -4.00 -1.92
N MET A 531 5.17 -3.89 -3.18
CA MET A 531 6.00 -3.95 -4.38
C MET A 531 6.18 -2.59 -5.08
N GLU A 532 5.42 -1.57 -4.69
CA GLU A 532 5.47 -0.22 -5.26
C GLU A 532 6.12 0.80 -4.32
N SER A 533 6.68 1.82 -4.98
CA SER A 533 7.48 2.91 -4.43
C SER A 533 6.84 3.61 -3.23
N SER A 534 7.68 4.05 -2.29
CA SER A 534 7.31 4.91 -1.16
C SER A 534 6.68 6.23 -1.65
N VAL A 535 5.86 6.85 -0.79
CA VAL A 535 5.23 8.16 -1.05
C VAL A 535 6.24 9.27 -1.37
N PHE A 536 7.50 9.14 -0.96
CA PHE A 536 8.57 10.12 -1.21
C PHE A 536 9.58 9.69 -2.27
N ASP A 537 9.45 8.51 -2.88
CA ASP A 537 10.48 7.96 -3.78
C ASP A 537 10.79 8.85 -4.97
N GLU A 538 9.80 9.52 -5.57
CA GLU A 538 10.06 10.46 -6.65
C GLU A 538 10.96 11.62 -6.19
N MET A 539 10.67 12.21 -5.03
CA MET A 539 11.44 13.30 -4.45
C MET A 539 12.85 12.85 -4.06
N ILE A 540 12.97 11.67 -3.44
CA ILE A 540 14.27 11.06 -3.09
C ILE A 540 15.08 10.83 -4.36
N ASN A 541 14.50 10.25 -5.42
CA ASN A 541 15.18 10.03 -6.70
C ASN A 541 15.69 11.34 -7.33
N LEU A 542 14.93 12.43 -7.22
CA LEU A 542 15.34 13.75 -7.74
C LEU A 542 16.50 14.34 -6.92
N LEU A 543 16.49 14.20 -5.60
CA LEU A 543 17.59 14.59 -4.72
C LEU A 543 18.85 13.74 -4.96
N GLU A 544 18.69 12.44 -5.13
CA GLU A 544 19.78 11.50 -5.43
C GLU A 544 20.46 11.80 -6.78
N ARG A 545 19.67 12.14 -7.81
CA ARG A 545 20.22 12.61 -9.10
C ARG A 545 21.03 13.90 -8.93
N LEU A 546 20.52 14.86 -8.15
CA LEU A 546 21.23 16.11 -7.86
C LEU A 546 22.55 15.82 -7.11
N LYS A 547 22.52 14.95 -6.09
CA LYS A 547 23.69 14.49 -5.36
C LYS A 547 24.75 13.90 -6.29
N GLN A 548 24.34 13.01 -7.20
CA GLN A 548 25.26 12.35 -8.13
C GLN A 548 25.87 13.31 -9.15
N ASP A 549 25.09 14.28 -9.68
CA ASP A 549 25.61 15.32 -10.57
C ASP A 549 26.65 16.20 -9.83
N MET A 550 26.33 16.63 -8.61
CA MET A 550 27.23 17.44 -7.79
C MET A 550 28.56 16.73 -7.47
N LEU A 551 28.49 15.47 -7.02
CA LEU A 551 29.68 14.63 -6.76
C LEU A 551 30.52 14.45 -8.03
N SER A 552 29.87 14.17 -9.16
CA SER A 552 30.56 13.97 -10.44
C SER A 552 31.33 15.22 -10.88
N ARG A 553 30.79 16.42 -10.63
CA ARG A 553 31.46 17.70 -10.89
C ARG A 553 32.65 17.94 -9.96
N GLN A 554 32.52 17.69 -8.66
CA GLN A 554 33.66 17.78 -7.74
C GLN A 554 34.79 16.84 -8.14
N VAL A 555 34.46 15.58 -8.46
CA VAL A 555 35.43 14.58 -8.90
C VAL A 555 36.11 15.04 -10.19
N HIS A 556 35.36 15.56 -11.16
CA HIS A 556 35.92 16.07 -12.40
C HIS A 556 36.85 17.28 -12.18
N HIS A 557 36.47 18.22 -11.30
CA HIS A 557 37.30 19.37 -10.96
C HIS A 557 38.63 18.92 -10.33
N VAL A 558 38.58 18.11 -9.27
CA VAL A 558 39.81 17.64 -8.58
C VAL A 558 40.66 16.81 -9.53
N PHE A 559 40.06 15.90 -10.30
CA PHE A 559 40.78 15.12 -11.29
C PHE A 559 41.50 16.00 -12.31
N LYS A 560 40.85 17.06 -12.81
CA LYS A 560 41.48 18.01 -13.73
C LYS A 560 42.72 18.67 -13.11
N GLU A 561 42.62 19.18 -11.88
CA GLU A 561 43.76 19.78 -11.17
C GLU A 561 44.92 18.79 -10.99
N VAL A 562 44.61 17.54 -10.62
CA VAL A 562 45.59 16.46 -10.46
C VAL A 562 46.27 16.14 -11.80
N THR A 563 45.51 16.02 -12.89
CA THR A 563 46.08 15.75 -14.23
C THR A 563 46.91 16.92 -14.76
N ASP A 564 46.52 18.16 -14.47
CA ASP A 564 47.30 19.34 -14.81
C ASP A 564 48.63 19.38 -14.05
N ALA A 565 48.63 19.00 -12.77
CA ALA A 565 49.83 18.86 -11.96
C ALA A 565 50.73 17.66 -12.37
N ALA A 566 50.15 16.65 -13.01
CA ALA A 566 50.86 15.45 -13.47
C ALA A 566 51.64 15.64 -14.80
N LYS A 567 51.57 16.81 -15.45
CA LYS A 567 52.20 17.07 -16.76
C LYS A 567 53.71 16.81 -16.79
N LEU A 568 54.41 17.09 -15.69
CA LEU A 568 55.85 16.82 -15.59
C LEU A 568 56.13 15.32 -15.42
N TYR A 569 55.36 14.65 -14.58
CA TYR A 569 55.46 13.20 -14.35
C TYR A 569 55.18 12.39 -15.63
N LYS A 570 54.24 12.84 -16.46
CA LYS A 570 53.98 12.24 -17.79
C LYS A 570 55.20 12.26 -18.72
N LYS A 571 56.10 13.23 -18.55
CA LYS A 571 57.32 13.41 -19.38
C LYS A 571 58.57 12.83 -18.70
N GLU A 572 58.41 12.08 -17.62
CA GLU A 572 59.53 11.45 -16.91
C GLU A 572 60.30 10.48 -17.82
N ARG A 573 61.62 10.43 -17.67
CA ARG A 573 62.49 9.64 -18.55
C ARG A 573 62.63 8.19 -18.06
N TRP A 574 61.51 7.46 -18.07
CA TRP A 574 61.40 6.09 -17.55
C TRP A 574 62.44 5.08 -18.06
N LEU A 575 62.90 5.23 -19.31
CA LEU A 575 63.94 4.39 -19.92
C LEU A 575 65.37 4.67 -19.43
N SER A 576 65.60 5.84 -18.86
CA SER A 576 66.94 6.33 -18.51
C SER A 576 67.17 6.40 -17.00
N LEU A 577 66.23 5.88 -16.21
CA LEU A 577 66.37 5.83 -14.76
C LEU A 577 67.40 4.76 -14.37
N PRO A 578 68.28 5.04 -13.38
CA PRO A 578 69.30 4.10 -12.93
C PRO A 578 68.65 2.86 -12.31
N SER A 579 69.33 1.73 -12.39
CA SER A 579 68.84 0.48 -11.82
C SER A 579 68.83 0.53 -10.28
N GLN A 580 68.02 -0.33 -9.65
CA GLN A 580 67.93 -0.43 -8.19
C GLN A 580 69.29 -0.74 -7.53
N ALA A 581 70.19 -1.43 -8.24
CA ALA A 581 71.54 -1.74 -7.76
C ALA A 581 72.47 -0.51 -7.74
N GLU A 582 72.17 0.51 -8.55
CA GLU A 582 72.94 1.75 -8.67
C GLU A 582 72.41 2.88 -7.75
N GLN A 583 71.24 2.69 -7.14
CA GLN A 583 70.65 3.63 -6.18
C GLN A 583 70.67 3.07 -4.75
N ALA A 584 71.36 3.77 -3.84
CA ALA A 584 71.45 3.37 -2.43
C ALA A 584 70.12 3.46 -1.67
N VAL A 585 69.25 4.43 -2.01
CA VAL A 585 67.92 4.62 -1.42
C VAL A 585 66.97 5.16 -2.50
N MET A 586 65.80 4.52 -2.65
CA MET A 586 64.73 5.04 -3.52
C MET A 586 63.94 6.15 -2.83
N SER A 587 63.59 7.19 -3.59
CA SER A 587 62.77 8.31 -3.12
C SER A 587 61.66 8.61 -4.12
N LEU A 588 60.63 9.33 -3.70
CA LEU A 588 59.55 9.76 -4.59
C LEU A 588 60.11 10.56 -5.77
N SER A 589 59.65 10.25 -6.99
CA SER A 589 59.98 11.04 -8.18
C SER A 589 59.61 12.51 -7.98
N SER A 590 60.59 13.41 -8.14
CA SER A 590 60.37 14.85 -7.92
C SER A 590 59.30 15.43 -8.84
N THR A 591 59.13 14.86 -10.04
CA THR A 591 58.10 15.20 -11.02
C THR A 591 56.70 14.72 -10.64
N ALA A 592 56.57 13.67 -9.80
CA ALA A 592 55.30 13.15 -9.26
C ALA A 592 54.80 13.96 -8.06
N CYS A 593 55.70 14.64 -7.35
CA CYS A 593 55.39 15.37 -6.11
C CYS A 593 54.25 16.39 -6.28
N PRO A 594 54.21 17.26 -7.32
CA PRO A 594 53.10 18.20 -7.49
C PRO A 594 51.73 17.51 -7.58
N MET A 595 51.65 16.40 -8.31
CA MET A 595 50.42 15.61 -8.48
C MET A 595 49.93 15.04 -7.13
N LEU A 596 50.83 14.40 -6.38
CA LEU A 596 50.49 13.79 -5.09
C LEU A 596 50.14 14.82 -4.01
N LEU A 597 50.85 15.96 -3.97
CA LEU A 597 50.51 17.06 -3.06
C LEU A 597 49.13 17.63 -3.37
N THR A 598 48.83 17.86 -4.65
CA THR A 598 47.51 18.35 -5.09
C THR A 598 46.41 17.38 -4.66
N LEU A 599 46.61 16.08 -4.90
CA LEU A 599 45.65 15.05 -4.52
C LEU A 599 45.42 15.01 -3.00
N ARG A 600 46.50 15.01 -2.20
CA ARG A 600 46.43 15.02 -0.73
C ARG A 600 45.65 16.23 -0.22
N ASP A 601 46.00 17.43 -0.71
CA ASP A 601 45.42 18.68 -0.21
C ASP A 601 43.92 18.76 -0.53
N ARG A 602 43.49 18.27 -1.71
CA ARG A 602 42.07 18.21 -2.07
C ARG A 602 41.29 17.14 -1.30
N LEU A 603 41.89 15.98 -1.06
CA LEU A 603 41.27 14.94 -0.22
C LEU A 603 41.04 15.46 1.20
N LEU A 604 42.05 16.08 1.81
CA LEU A 604 41.95 16.65 3.15
C LEU A 604 40.90 17.78 3.22
N GLN A 605 40.88 18.67 2.21
CA GLN A 605 39.90 19.75 2.12
C GLN A 605 38.45 19.21 2.10
N LEU A 606 38.19 18.19 1.29
CA LEU A 606 36.84 17.63 1.13
C LEU A 606 36.44 16.73 2.30
N GLU A 607 37.38 15.99 2.90
CA GLU A 607 37.14 15.23 4.14
C GLU A 607 36.63 16.13 5.26
N GLN A 608 37.17 17.35 5.37
CA GLN A 608 36.75 18.32 6.39
C GLN A 608 35.36 18.91 6.11
N GLN A 609 34.92 19.00 4.85
CA GLN A 609 33.68 19.68 4.47
C GLN A 609 32.49 18.75 4.18
N LEU A 610 32.74 17.55 3.65
CA LEU A 610 31.71 16.56 3.33
C LEU A 610 31.45 15.63 4.50
N CYS A 611 30.23 15.13 4.63
CA CYS A 611 29.93 14.03 5.55
C CYS A 611 30.65 12.73 5.12
N HIS A 612 30.77 11.77 6.05
CA HIS A 612 31.57 10.57 5.81
C HIS A 612 31.08 9.75 4.60
N SER A 613 29.76 9.60 4.44
CA SER A 613 29.17 8.84 3.34
C SER A 613 29.46 9.48 1.97
N LEU A 614 29.29 10.80 1.87
CA LEU A 614 29.60 11.56 0.65
C LEU A 614 31.08 11.54 0.31
N PHE A 615 31.94 11.78 1.30
CA PHE A 615 33.39 11.75 1.11
C PHE A 615 33.85 10.38 0.63
N LYS A 616 33.29 9.30 1.19
CA LYS A 616 33.58 7.93 0.76
C LYS A 616 33.29 7.70 -0.71
N ILE A 617 32.10 8.10 -1.18
CA ILE A 617 31.72 7.97 -2.59
C ILE A 617 32.67 8.82 -3.46
N PHE A 618 32.93 10.06 -3.04
CA PHE A 618 33.81 10.99 -3.75
C PHE A 618 35.20 10.40 -3.99
N TRP A 619 35.91 9.95 -2.94
CA TRP A 619 37.29 9.53 -3.10
C TRP A 619 37.39 8.21 -3.87
N GLN A 620 36.40 7.32 -3.78
CA GLN A 620 36.34 6.08 -4.56
C GLN A 620 36.22 6.38 -6.06
N MET A 621 35.31 7.30 -6.44
CA MET A 621 35.18 7.75 -7.83
C MET A 621 36.45 8.44 -8.33
N LEU A 622 37.11 9.24 -7.48
CA LEU A 622 38.36 9.90 -7.83
C LEU A 622 39.50 8.89 -8.03
N ALA A 623 39.62 7.89 -7.13
CA ALA A 623 40.63 6.85 -7.22
C ALA A 623 40.52 6.06 -8.52
N GLU A 624 39.30 5.67 -8.93
CA GLU A 624 39.07 4.97 -10.20
C GLU A 624 39.51 5.81 -11.43
N LYS A 625 39.25 7.12 -11.42
CA LYS A 625 39.71 8.02 -12.49
C LYS A 625 41.23 8.17 -12.50
N VAL A 626 41.86 8.30 -11.34
CA VAL A 626 43.31 8.40 -11.21
C VAL A 626 43.99 7.09 -11.63
N ASP A 627 43.43 5.93 -11.25
CA ASP A 627 43.87 4.60 -11.70
C ASP A 627 43.93 4.51 -13.23
N THR A 628 42.81 4.86 -13.87
CA THR A 628 42.68 4.82 -15.32
C THR A 628 43.63 5.81 -16.00
N PHE A 629 43.76 7.04 -15.46
CA PHE A 629 44.65 8.06 -16.01
C PHE A 629 46.12 7.66 -15.98
N ILE A 630 46.64 7.24 -14.84
CA ILE A 630 48.05 6.86 -14.72
C ILE A 630 48.32 5.64 -15.60
N TYR A 631 47.41 4.67 -15.62
CA TYR A 631 47.53 3.51 -16.49
C TYR A 631 47.61 3.90 -17.98
N GLN A 632 46.67 4.71 -18.49
CA GLN A 632 46.61 5.05 -19.91
C GLN A 632 47.65 6.09 -20.34
N GLU A 633 47.81 7.17 -19.59
CA GLU A 633 48.57 8.34 -20.01
C GLU A 633 50.04 8.32 -19.58
N ILE A 634 50.40 7.46 -18.61
CA ILE A 634 51.77 7.33 -18.11
C ILE A 634 52.31 5.94 -18.42
N ILE A 635 51.64 4.88 -17.99
CA ILE A 635 52.17 3.52 -18.16
C ILE A 635 52.12 3.11 -19.63
N MET A 636 50.95 3.15 -20.26
CA MET A 636 50.80 2.69 -21.65
C MET A 636 51.48 3.62 -22.67
N ALA A 637 51.80 4.87 -22.28
CA ALA A 637 52.42 5.86 -23.15
C ALA A 637 53.97 5.84 -23.11
N ASN A 638 54.59 5.07 -22.21
CA ASN A 638 56.04 5.07 -22.00
C ASN A 638 56.63 3.66 -22.04
N HIS A 639 57.93 3.59 -22.33
CA HIS A 639 58.70 2.35 -22.20
C HIS A 639 59.52 2.39 -20.90
N PHE A 640 59.78 1.22 -20.32
CA PHE A 640 60.41 1.11 -19.01
C PHE A 640 61.66 0.22 -19.08
N ASN A 641 62.74 0.68 -18.46
CA ASN A 641 63.84 -0.21 -18.07
C ASN A 641 63.56 -0.77 -16.65
N GLU A 642 64.44 -1.63 -16.13
CA GLU A 642 64.27 -2.21 -14.80
C GLU A 642 64.20 -1.16 -13.69
N GLY A 643 65.07 -0.14 -13.73
CA GLY A 643 65.07 0.98 -12.78
C GLY A 643 63.79 1.81 -12.80
N GLY A 644 63.26 2.12 -13.98
CA GLY A 644 62.03 2.88 -14.16
C GLY A 644 60.78 2.09 -13.75
N ALA A 645 60.72 0.79 -14.03
CA ALA A 645 59.65 -0.07 -13.55
C ALA A 645 59.64 -0.16 -12.01
N ALA A 646 60.82 -0.26 -11.38
CA ALA A 646 60.96 -0.24 -9.93
C ALA A 646 60.59 1.13 -9.34
N GLN A 647 60.99 2.24 -9.97
CA GLN A 647 60.65 3.60 -9.54
C GLN A 647 59.15 3.85 -9.61
N LEU A 648 58.49 3.42 -10.69
CA LEU A 648 57.02 3.47 -10.79
C LEU A 648 56.37 2.68 -9.65
N GLN A 649 56.83 1.45 -9.40
CA GLN A 649 56.31 0.64 -8.30
C GLN A 649 56.50 1.31 -6.93
N PHE A 650 57.64 1.99 -6.71
CA PHE A 650 57.91 2.76 -5.50
C PHE A 650 56.96 3.95 -5.36
N ASP A 651 56.81 4.76 -6.41
CA ASP A 651 55.93 5.92 -6.43
C ASP A 651 54.47 5.52 -6.12
N MET A 652 54.01 4.39 -6.67
CA MET A 652 52.64 3.91 -6.43
C MET A 652 52.48 3.27 -5.05
N SER A 653 53.32 2.31 -4.69
CA SER A 653 53.14 1.47 -3.50
C SER A 653 53.55 2.16 -2.20
N ARG A 654 54.51 3.09 -2.25
CA ARG A 654 55.02 3.80 -1.06
C ARG A 654 54.47 5.21 -0.92
N ASN A 655 53.85 5.78 -1.96
CA ASN A 655 53.33 7.14 -1.91
C ASN A 655 51.86 7.25 -2.32
N LEU A 656 51.48 6.91 -3.57
CA LEU A 656 50.09 7.09 -4.02
C LEU A 656 49.08 6.27 -3.21
N PHE A 657 49.25 4.95 -3.09
CA PHE A 657 48.27 4.11 -2.36
C PHE A 657 48.21 4.49 -0.87
N PRO A 658 49.35 4.73 -0.18
CA PRO A 658 49.33 5.18 1.20
C PRO A 658 48.50 6.45 1.48
N LEU A 659 48.34 7.38 0.53
CA LEU A 659 47.48 8.56 0.70
C LEU A 659 46.04 8.20 1.06
N PHE A 660 45.55 7.04 0.65
CA PHE A 660 44.19 6.56 0.91
C PHE A 660 44.09 5.62 2.12
N SER A 661 45.19 5.35 2.83
CA SER A 661 45.21 4.42 3.97
C SER A 661 44.42 4.92 5.17
N HIS A 662 44.25 6.24 5.28
CA HIS A 662 43.37 6.84 6.28
C HIS A 662 41.88 6.53 6.03
N TYR A 663 41.52 6.19 4.79
CA TYR A 663 40.13 6.05 4.35
C TYR A 663 39.72 4.60 4.10
N CYS A 664 40.69 3.70 3.89
CA CYS A 664 40.43 2.28 3.71
C CYS A 664 41.65 1.42 4.08
N LYS A 665 41.39 0.15 4.45
CA LYS A 665 42.45 -0.78 4.90
C LYS A 665 43.38 -1.27 3.78
N ARG A 666 42.91 -1.28 2.53
CA ARG A 666 43.62 -1.83 1.35
C ARG A 666 43.44 -0.91 0.14
N PRO A 667 44.09 0.27 0.12
CA PRO A 667 43.91 1.28 -0.92
C PRO A 667 44.30 0.79 -2.32
N GLU A 668 45.27 -0.12 -2.42
CA GLU A 668 45.72 -0.71 -3.68
C GLU A 668 44.61 -1.45 -4.46
N ASN A 669 43.51 -1.83 -3.80
CA ASN A 669 42.37 -2.47 -4.46
C ASN A 669 41.49 -1.50 -5.27
N TYR A 670 41.65 -0.19 -5.07
CA TYR A 670 40.98 0.84 -5.87
C TYR A 670 41.83 1.30 -7.07
N PHE A 671 43.10 0.86 -7.14
CA PHE A 671 44.05 1.17 -8.20
C PHE A 671 44.46 -0.11 -8.96
N LYS A 672 43.47 -0.86 -9.45
CA LYS A 672 43.70 -2.21 -9.97
C LYS A 672 44.56 -2.18 -11.24
N HIS A 673 44.31 -1.25 -12.16
CA HIS A 673 45.07 -1.20 -13.42
C HIS A 673 46.54 -0.85 -13.16
N ILE A 674 46.81 0.16 -12.32
CA ILE A 674 48.18 0.53 -11.94
C ILE A 674 48.86 -0.63 -11.22
N LYS A 675 48.19 -1.25 -10.23
CA LYS A 675 48.75 -2.34 -9.42
C LYS A 675 49.14 -3.52 -10.29
N GLU A 676 48.25 -3.97 -11.16
CA GLU A 676 48.51 -5.12 -12.05
C GLU A 676 49.56 -4.78 -13.10
N ALA A 677 49.58 -3.55 -13.64
CA ALA A 677 50.63 -3.13 -14.56
C ALA A 677 52.02 -3.10 -13.89
N CYS A 678 52.10 -2.67 -12.62
CA CYS A 678 53.35 -2.72 -11.85
C CYS A 678 53.83 -4.17 -11.64
N ILE A 679 52.92 -5.13 -11.45
CA ILE A 679 53.28 -6.56 -11.35
C ILE A 679 53.95 -7.01 -12.65
N ILE A 680 53.31 -6.75 -13.81
CA ILE A 680 53.81 -7.20 -15.12
C ILE A 680 55.16 -6.55 -15.48
N LEU A 681 55.30 -5.24 -15.25
CA LEU A 681 56.53 -4.51 -15.57
C LEU A 681 57.72 -4.95 -14.70
N ASN A 682 57.48 -5.38 -13.46
CA ASN A 682 58.51 -5.82 -12.51
C ASN A 682 58.70 -7.34 -12.46
N LEU A 683 58.07 -8.12 -13.37
CA LEU A 683 58.36 -9.54 -13.47
C LEU A 683 59.84 -9.77 -13.78
N ASN A 684 60.45 -10.79 -13.18
CA ASN A 684 61.78 -11.22 -13.59
C ASN A 684 61.77 -11.64 -15.07
N VAL A 685 62.92 -11.51 -15.74
CA VAL A 685 63.03 -11.72 -17.19
C VAL A 685 62.53 -13.11 -17.62
N GLY A 686 62.85 -14.15 -16.86
CA GLY A 686 62.41 -15.52 -17.15
C GLY A 686 60.89 -15.68 -17.07
N SER A 687 60.25 -15.15 -16.02
CA SER A 687 58.79 -15.21 -15.83
C SER A 687 58.06 -14.38 -16.88
N ALA A 688 58.63 -13.26 -17.29
CA ALA A 688 58.08 -12.42 -18.35
C ALA A 688 58.14 -13.11 -19.73
N LEU A 689 59.23 -13.82 -20.03
CA LEU A 689 59.34 -14.66 -21.25
C LEU A 689 58.34 -15.81 -21.23
N LEU A 690 58.25 -16.55 -20.11
CA LEU A 690 57.27 -17.63 -19.95
C LEU A 690 55.84 -17.12 -20.12
N LEU A 691 55.50 -15.98 -19.51
CA LEU A 691 54.19 -15.38 -19.65
C LEU A 691 53.93 -14.96 -21.11
N LYS A 692 54.92 -14.37 -21.79
CA LYS A 692 54.81 -13.98 -23.20
C LYS A 692 54.56 -15.20 -24.11
N ASP A 693 55.27 -16.30 -23.88
CA ASP A 693 55.10 -17.54 -24.64
C ASP A 693 53.72 -18.17 -24.40
N VAL A 694 53.25 -18.19 -23.15
CA VAL A 694 51.90 -18.68 -22.81
C VAL A 694 50.82 -17.84 -23.50
N LEU A 695 50.93 -16.51 -23.48
CA LEU A 695 49.96 -15.61 -24.13
C LEU A 695 49.96 -15.74 -25.66
N GLN A 696 51.15 -15.83 -26.28
CA GLN A 696 51.28 -16.06 -27.73
C GLN A 696 50.72 -17.42 -28.16
N SER A 697 51.02 -18.48 -27.41
CA SER A 697 50.49 -19.82 -27.68
C SER A 697 48.98 -19.92 -27.54
N ALA A 698 48.38 -19.09 -26.66
CA ALA A 698 46.93 -18.97 -26.51
C ALA A 698 46.29 -18.15 -27.64
N SER A 699 46.98 -17.12 -28.16
CA SER A 699 46.50 -16.32 -29.30
C SER A 699 46.56 -17.08 -30.64
N GLU A 700 47.49 -18.03 -30.79
CA GLU A 700 47.65 -18.83 -32.02
C GLU A 700 46.77 -20.10 -32.05
N ASN A 701 46.29 -20.59 -30.90
CA ASN A 701 45.57 -21.87 -30.76
C ASN A 701 44.14 -21.75 -30.22
N GLU A 702 43.31 -20.85 -30.74
CA GLU A 702 41.85 -20.88 -30.46
C GLU A 702 41.18 -22.20 -30.93
N ALA A 703 41.87 -23.03 -31.74
CA ALA A 703 41.30 -24.26 -32.32
C ALA A 703 41.82 -25.60 -31.75
N SER A 704 42.81 -25.64 -30.83
CA SER A 704 43.24 -26.92 -30.24
C SER A 704 43.92 -26.78 -28.87
N LEU A 705 43.13 -26.83 -27.80
CA LEU A 705 43.62 -26.94 -26.43
C LEU A 705 44.28 -28.30 -26.21
N LYS A 706 45.61 -28.35 -26.07
CA LYS A 706 46.31 -29.53 -25.52
C LYS A 706 46.01 -29.63 -24.01
N PRO A 707 45.75 -30.82 -23.47
CA PRO A 707 45.23 -31.00 -22.10
C PRO A 707 46.17 -30.61 -20.94
N ASN A 708 47.44 -30.23 -21.22
CA ASN A 708 48.47 -29.98 -20.20
C ASN A 708 49.04 -28.53 -20.19
N GLN A 709 48.45 -27.57 -20.91
CA GLN A 709 48.88 -26.16 -20.85
C GLN A 709 47.89 -25.32 -20.02
N PRO A 710 48.37 -24.52 -19.04
CA PRO A 710 47.51 -23.60 -18.29
C PRO A 710 46.90 -22.58 -19.26
N SER A 711 45.61 -22.28 -19.11
CA SER A 711 44.96 -21.24 -19.90
C SER A 711 45.62 -19.89 -19.61
N ALA A 712 45.64 -18.98 -20.61
CA ALA A 712 46.19 -17.64 -20.43
C ALA A 712 45.59 -16.92 -19.19
N THR A 713 44.29 -17.09 -18.96
CA THR A 713 43.59 -16.56 -17.79
C THR A 713 44.07 -17.18 -16.47
N ALA A 714 44.35 -18.48 -16.43
CA ALA A 714 44.88 -19.14 -15.23
C ALA A 714 46.29 -18.62 -14.90
N ALA A 715 47.16 -18.47 -15.90
CA ALA A 715 48.50 -17.92 -15.73
C ALA A 715 48.48 -16.46 -15.23
N LEU A 716 47.55 -15.63 -15.73
CA LEU A 716 47.36 -14.26 -15.24
C LEU A 716 46.87 -14.23 -13.79
N ASN A 717 45.89 -15.07 -13.43
CA ASN A 717 45.37 -15.17 -12.08
C ASN A 717 46.44 -15.63 -11.06
N GLU A 718 47.33 -16.56 -11.44
CA GLU A 718 48.46 -17.00 -10.61
C GLU A 718 49.44 -15.86 -10.29
N LEU A 719 49.59 -14.91 -11.21
CA LEU A 719 50.39 -13.70 -11.02
C LEU A 719 49.63 -12.59 -10.28
N GLY A 720 48.37 -12.80 -9.92
CA GLY A 720 47.53 -11.81 -9.25
C GLY A 720 46.97 -10.73 -10.17
N VAL A 721 46.87 -11.01 -11.47
CA VAL A 721 46.31 -10.12 -12.51
C VAL A 721 44.90 -10.58 -12.83
N TYR A 722 43.89 -9.79 -12.44
CA TYR A 722 42.47 -10.13 -12.55
C TYR A 722 41.67 -9.11 -13.37
N LYS A 723 42.17 -7.88 -13.51
CA LYS A 723 41.47 -6.74 -14.13
C LYS A 723 41.95 -6.48 -15.57
N LEU A 724 43.25 -6.61 -15.84
CA LEU A 724 43.82 -6.36 -17.16
C LEU A 724 43.42 -7.45 -18.17
N ALA A 725 43.06 -7.04 -19.38
CA ALA A 725 42.79 -7.99 -20.46
C ALA A 725 44.11 -8.61 -20.97
N GLN A 726 44.04 -9.80 -21.55
CA GLN A 726 45.22 -10.47 -22.13
C GLN A 726 46.02 -9.57 -23.08
N ARG A 727 45.32 -8.86 -23.98
CA ARG A 727 45.96 -7.94 -24.94
C ARG A 727 46.69 -6.80 -24.26
N ASP A 728 46.16 -6.28 -23.16
CA ASP A 728 46.79 -5.22 -22.39
C ASP A 728 48.11 -5.71 -21.76
N VAL A 729 48.12 -6.95 -21.24
CA VAL A 729 49.32 -7.57 -20.69
C VAL A 729 50.39 -7.80 -21.75
N GLU A 730 50.01 -8.23 -22.95
CA GLU A 730 50.93 -8.36 -24.09
C GLU A 730 51.57 -7.01 -24.46
N ILE A 731 50.78 -5.93 -24.47
CA ILE A 731 51.30 -4.58 -24.71
C ILE A 731 52.27 -4.19 -23.58
N LEU A 732 51.89 -4.34 -22.31
CA LEU A 732 52.74 -4.02 -21.16
C LEU A 732 54.09 -4.77 -21.18
N LEU A 733 54.09 -6.05 -21.59
CA LEU A 733 55.32 -6.81 -21.77
C LEU A 733 56.21 -6.18 -22.85
N ASN A 734 55.63 -5.73 -23.96
CA ASN A 734 56.37 -5.09 -25.05
C ASN A 734 56.88 -3.68 -24.70
N LEU A 735 56.31 -3.02 -23.69
CA LEU A 735 56.81 -1.73 -23.18
C LEU A 735 58.12 -1.88 -22.38
N ARG A 736 58.58 -3.09 -22.07
CA ARG A 736 59.86 -3.35 -21.41
C ARG A 736 61.03 -3.22 -22.38
N ALA A 737 62.06 -2.48 -21.99
CA ALA A 737 63.19 -2.11 -22.86
C ALA A 737 64.25 -3.21 -23.05
N ILE A 738 64.42 -4.12 -22.08
CA ILE A 738 65.50 -5.11 -22.07
C ILE A 738 64.89 -6.50 -22.17
N TRP A 739 64.80 -7.01 -23.40
CA TRP A 739 64.72 -8.45 -23.63
C TRP A 739 66.15 -8.95 -23.80
N PRO A 740 66.59 -10.00 -23.09
CA PRO A 740 67.87 -10.62 -23.41
C PRO A 740 67.83 -10.98 -24.90
N ASN A 741 68.86 -10.57 -25.65
CA ASN A 741 68.96 -10.85 -27.08
C ASN A 741 68.55 -12.30 -27.31
N THR A 742 67.35 -12.50 -27.83
CA THR A 742 66.92 -13.82 -28.28
C THR A 742 67.78 -14.06 -29.49
N GLY A 743 68.90 -14.75 -29.29
CA GLY A 743 69.72 -15.26 -30.37
C GLY A 743 68.85 -16.19 -31.20
N LYS A 744 68.22 -15.62 -32.22
CA LYS A 744 67.71 -16.31 -33.39
C LYS A 744 68.57 -15.89 -34.56
#